data_AF-A0ABD2BCR1-F1
#
_entry.id   AF-A0ABD2BCR1-F1
#
_cell.length_a   1.000
_cell.length_b   1.000
_cell.length_c   1.000
_cell.angle_alpha   90.00
_cell.angle_beta   90.00
_cell.angle_gamma   90.00
#
_symmetry.space_group_name_H-M   'P 1'
#
loop_
_entity.id
_entity.type
_entity.pdbx_description
1 polymer ?
#
loop_
_entity_poly.entity_id
_entity_poly.type
_entity_poly.pdbx_seq_one_letter_code
_entity_poly.pdbx_strand_id
1 'polypeptide(L)'
;MWWLFLLSYVISGNALKLAAYISAGGLHGEVRFEQKTENSIRIRFALQTTLQYPDQQWFWSITQFPVDYTVIDDRCSRRHLGESIIDLTDLVGPLEMPGNETGSVEVPGVTLTGEKGLWGKGLLLKDSYTSRVICASITVFEKNTEKFAEARFYGPVAGTVWFRWLGGQAGDNITDTIIYADLYHVNNKKLQIDYTEHHWKIYVTDIFNIGKDKSSCNILQTVFDPDNAGPGKSIGDVDTRLGKIKVAVKQSLKYKTSYRDPELSLLPADLLGPHRLLYLVIFHPTHDDSFLACAKINHRKPILAKTLISSRGIKGEVTLSQETPFNPTWINISLIPVNLETRLRYATKVAYYRIHELPPEPAKFLEDVGEPCLTTKNMYNPTKIDEKTVPPAGLGTQDQYSIGDLSGKLQGRKEGSYHTDILPGSAKLHGIYWDVYLPLSGIHSIVHRSLVIHKYNETDNKGIIPWVCGTFALHLPQNAGQMPMFTAQVIFRYPIVGKIIFRQPKNNPEADTTIIIENLVHADGSALNNSAEHRWMVHDNPPGKDYYNWTGRCLSAGAPYNPHKIDWDPNQTEYCSTVEVSLCRLGDLTRHGKLEIAGKKLYGPLLTRKLFTDTMLPLSGRNSILGKSLVIYDDHGPVARGERLACSTIGGLYRLKAIAKDWFGNGEPVNIRGKLEFIQQSEYDVTDIEINLEGLGGKMSGYHIHMTPVEIDLEFPCEATSLYNYWNPLGVNSSNIPGSKEGTSDQYEMGDLSGKFGTLDNRKKYTTSYNDTLLPLFGPRSIFGHSVVIHKKDKNLRWACSTIERGYAPSEAVELRAIASFHHPQGFAYGYVKMSQLAYKDGSQSETVIEVKLRHPGNHDRNITRNHNWAIYVNPVGVDAAVKVKDTRCVAGGYTWNPYFTQLADPLNEDLYRQECGPDLPLRCQVGDISSRLGPINIGTERRVFTDPNFPLDGPVSAMGKSIVIMDRDFGSNRFACANIEPDNDIVKYANIRKPPRFVV
;
A
#
# COMPACT_ATOMS: atom_id res chain seq x y z
N MET A 1 -24.49 17.38 63.61
CA MET A 1 -24.39 18.63 62.86
C MET A 1 -23.73 18.31 61.52
N TRP A 2 -24.53 18.09 60.49
CA TRP A 2 -24.10 17.77 59.12
C TRP A 2 -23.84 19.06 58.36
N TRP A 3 -22.67 19.19 57.73
CA TRP A 3 -22.43 20.20 56.68
C TRP A 3 -22.18 19.45 55.36
N LEU A 4 -23.14 19.57 54.45
CA LEU A 4 -23.07 19.11 53.06
C LEU A 4 -22.22 20.11 52.26
N PHE A 5 -21.13 19.64 51.66
CA PHE A 5 -20.49 20.32 50.54
C PHE A 5 -21.17 19.85 49.24
N LEU A 6 -21.98 20.72 48.65
CA LEU A 6 -22.46 20.60 47.28
C LEU A 6 -21.30 20.94 46.33
N LEU A 7 -20.66 19.93 45.74
CA LEU A 7 -19.87 20.11 44.52
C LEU A 7 -20.85 20.28 43.36
N SER A 8 -21.01 21.51 42.89
CA SER A 8 -21.59 21.78 41.58
C SER A 8 -20.62 21.31 40.50
N TYR A 9 -20.83 20.09 40.00
CA TYR A 9 -20.32 19.67 38.70
C TYR A 9 -20.99 20.55 37.64
N VAL A 10 -20.32 21.61 37.20
CA VAL A 10 -20.65 22.28 35.94
C VAL A 10 -20.25 21.32 34.84
N ILE A 11 -21.22 20.56 34.33
CA ILE A 11 -21.09 19.87 33.06
C ILE A 11 -21.00 20.99 32.01
N SER A 12 -19.79 21.36 31.62
CA SER A 12 -19.56 22.13 30.41
C SER A 12 -19.96 21.24 29.22
N GLY A 13 -21.21 21.35 28.78
CA GLY A 13 -21.63 20.77 27.51
C GLY A 13 -20.78 21.39 26.39
N ASN A 14 -20.05 20.58 25.63
CA ASN A 14 -19.34 21.04 24.45
C ASN A 14 -20.38 21.52 23.43
N ALA A 15 -20.52 22.83 23.27
CA ALA A 15 -21.31 23.41 22.19
C ALA A 15 -20.62 23.13 20.85
N LEU A 16 -21.39 22.69 19.85
CA LEU A 16 -20.92 22.43 18.48
C LEU A 16 -20.18 23.65 17.92
N LYS A 17 -19.01 23.44 17.31
CA LYS A 17 -18.27 24.48 16.58
C LYS A 17 -17.97 24.04 15.18
N LEU A 18 -18.02 24.98 14.23
CA LEU A 18 -17.68 24.72 12.84
C LEU A 18 -16.46 25.54 12.43
N ALA A 19 -15.70 25.05 11.45
CA ALA A 19 -14.55 25.73 10.89
C ALA A 19 -14.47 25.52 9.37
N ALA A 20 -14.00 26.56 8.68
CA ALA A 20 -13.62 26.54 7.27
C ALA A 20 -12.15 26.96 7.13
N TYR A 21 -11.38 26.18 6.39
CA TYR A 21 -9.94 26.37 6.20
C TYR A 21 -9.67 26.87 4.78
N ILE A 22 -8.97 28.00 4.68
CA ILE A 22 -8.81 28.76 3.44
C ILE A 22 -7.32 28.83 3.11
N SER A 23 -6.93 28.37 1.93
CA SER A 23 -5.58 28.61 1.41
C SER A 23 -5.60 28.58 -0.12
N ALA A 24 -6.16 29.63 -0.72
CA ALA A 24 -6.20 29.78 -2.17
C ALA A 24 -6.24 31.25 -2.57
N GLY A 25 -5.94 31.56 -3.83
CA GLY A 25 -6.17 32.89 -4.40
C GLY A 25 -5.42 34.03 -3.70
N GLY A 26 -4.34 33.74 -2.96
CA GLY A 26 -3.58 34.74 -2.19
C GLY A 26 -4.08 35.00 -0.76
N LEU A 27 -5.09 34.27 -0.28
CA LEU A 27 -5.60 34.35 1.09
C LEU A 27 -5.39 33.03 1.84
N HIS A 28 -4.88 33.10 3.06
CA HIS A 28 -4.64 31.95 3.93
C HIS A 28 -5.19 32.16 5.34
N GLY A 29 -5.84 31.15 5.93
CA GLY A 29 -6.24 31.17 7.33
C GLY A 29 -7.47 30.33 7.60
N GLU A 30 -8.18 30.65 8.68
CA GLU A 30 -9.38 29.93 9.10
C GLU A 30 -10.54 30.87 9.48
N VAL A 31 -11.75 30.39 9.26
CA VAL A 31 -13.01 31.02 9.68
C VAL A 31 -13.75 30.05 10.58
N ARG A 32 -14.03 30.45 11.83
CA ARG A 32 -14.73 29.67 12.85
C ARG A 32 -16.13 30.21 13.08
N PHE A 33 -17.08 29.30 13.28
CA PHE A 33 -18.48 29.60 13.52
C PHE A 33 -18.89 29.00 14.87
N GLU A 34 -19.35 29.85 15.78
CA GLU A 34 -19.76 29.48 17.14
C GLU A 34 -21.20 29.95 17.38
N GLN A 35 -22.01 29.13 18.06
CA GLN A 35 -23.37 29.53 18.44
C GLN A 35 -23.29 30.60 19.54
N LYS A 36 -24.01 31.72 19.39
CA LYS A 36 -24.12 32.75 20.44
C LYS A 36 -25.48 32.75 21.13
N THR A 37 -26.55 32.76 20.35
CA THR A 37 -27.95 32.62 20.83
C THR A 37 -28.65 31.59 19.94
N GLU A 38 -29.87 31.13 20.25
CA GLU A 38 -30.57 30.12 19.41
C GLU A 38 -30.71 30.51 17.93
N ASN A 39 -30.74 31.81 17.61
CA ASN A 39 -30.92 32.33 16.25
C ASN A 39 -29.80 33.29 15.81
N SER A 40 -28.61 33.19 16.42
CA SER A 40 -27.44 33.95 15.96
C SER A 40 -26.14 33.19 16.18
N ILE A 41 -25.23 33.39 15.23
CA ILE A 41 -23.87 32.85 15.27
C ILE A 41 -22.85 33.98 15.40
N ARG A 42 -21.70 33.63 15.95
CA ARG A 42 -20.49 34.44 15.91
C ARG A 42 -19.53 33.84 14.90
N ILE A 43 -19.13 34.64 13.92
CA ILE A 43 -18.10 34.32 12.94
C ILE A 43 -16.80 34.96 13.40
N ARG A 44 -15.76 34.15 13.60
CA ARG A 44 -14.40 34.60 13.91
C ARG A 44 -13.49 34.24 12.75
N PHE A 45 -12.73 35.18 12.24
CA PHE A 45 -11.79 34.92 11.15
C PHE A 45 -10.39 35.33 11.56
N ALA A 46 -9.41 34.53 11.15
CA ALA A 46 -7.99 34.78 11.29
C ALA A 46 -7.35 34.45 9.93
N LEU A 47 -7.10 35.49 9.15
CA LEU A 47 -6.71 35.45 7.75
C LEU A 47 -5.44 36.27 7.54
N GLN A 48 -4.64 35.85 6.57
CA GLN A 48 -3.39 36.45 6.18
C GLN A 48 -3.31 36.50 4.65
N THR A 49 -2.91 37.64 4.12
CA THR A 49 -2.68 37.80 2.69
C THR A 49 -1.25 37.40 2.32
N THR A 50 -1.10 36.82 1.12
CA THR A 50 0.23 36.58 0.54
C THR A 50 0.88 37.89 0.09
N LEU A 51 2.20 37.93 0.05
CA LEU A 51 2.95 39.10 -0.44
C LEU A 51 2.64 39.47 -1.90
N GLN A 52 2.22 38.48 -2.70
CA GLN A 52 1.86 38.69 -4.09
C GLN A 52 0.58 39.53 -4.25
N TYR A 53 -0.31 39.45 -3.26
CA TYR A 53 -1.62 40.08 -3.28
C TYR A 53 -1.89 40.73 -1.91
N PRO A 54 -1.21 41.82 -1.55
CA PRO A 54 -1.38 42.43 -0.23
C PRO A 54 -2.79 43.02 -0.05
N ASP A 55 -3.29 43.68 -1.09
CA ASP A 55 -4.61 44.33 -1.12
C ASP A 55 -5.63 43.41 -1.81
N GLN A 56 -6.70 43.08 -1.10
CA GLN A 56 -7.75 42.17 -1.60
C GLN A 56 -9.09 42.56 -1.00
N GLN A 57 -10.17 42.44 -1.77
CA GLN A 57 -11.52 42.57 -1.25
C GLN A 57 -12.34 41.37 -1.71
N TRP A 58 -12.90 40.65 -0.74
CA TRP A 58 -13.61 39.40 -0.98
C TRP A 58 -15.09 39.55 -0.68
N PHE A 59 -15.91 39.26 -1.70
CA PHE A 59 -17.33 38.97 -1.52
C PHE A 59 -17.50 37.52 -1.14
N TRP A 60 -18.26 37.25 -0.09
CA TRP A 60 -18.30 35.93 0.54
C TRP A 60 -19.73 35.48 0.76
N SER A 61 -20.01 34.25 0.35
CA SER A 61 -21.35 33.66 0.41
C SER A 61 -21.27 32.19 0.83
N ILE A 62 -22.35 31.70 1.42
CA ILE A 62 -22.54 30.30 1.75
C ILE A 62 -23.19 29.59 0.57
N THR A 63 -22.63 28.45 0.16
CA THR A 63 -23.10 27.65 -0.97
C THR A 63 -23.84 26.40 -0.52
N GLN A 64 -24.70 25.87 -1.38
CA GLN A 64 -25.54 24.71 -1.07
C GLN A 64 -24.75 23.45 -0.68
N PHE A 65 -23.60 23.21 -1.32
CA PHE A 65 -22.78 22.01 -1.14
C PHE A 65 -21.38 22.33 -0.59
N PRO A 66 -20.77 21.39 0.15
CA PRO A 66 -19.39 21.52 0.61
C PRO A 66 -18.41 21.24 -0.55
N VAL A 67 -17.17 21.68 -0.39
CA VAL A 67 -16.05 21.39 -1.30
C VAL A 67 -15.65 19.93 -1.16
N ASP A 68 -15.58 19.21 -2.29
CA ASP A 68 -14.97 17.89 -2.37
C ASP A 68 -13.46 18.04 -2.59
N TYR A 69 -12.67 17.74 -1.56
CA TYR A 69 -11.20 17.89 -1.60
C TYR A 69 -10.52 16.73 -2.34
N THR A 70 -11.24 15.72 -2.81
CA THR A 70 -10.69 14.70 -3.72
C THR A 70 -10.54 15.22 -5.15
N VAL A 71 -11.27 16.30 -5.48
CA VAL A 71 -11.19 17.02 -6.75
C VAL A 71 -10.29 18.25 -6.58
N ILE A 72 -9.30 18.40 -7.46
CA ILE A 72 -8.34 19.50 -7.41
C ILE A 72 -8.74 20.61 -8.38
N ASP A 73 -8.98 20.25 -9.65
CA ASP A 73 -9.32 21.20 -10.70
C ASP A 73 -10.80 21.60 -10.67
N ASP A 74 -11.09 22.89 -10.93
CA ASP A 74 -12.45 23.47 -11.04
C ASP A 74 -13.40 23.22 -9.84
N ARG A 75 -12.86 22.79 -8.67
CA ARG A 75 -13.68 22.39 -7.51
C ARG A 75 -14.55 23.52 -6.93
N CYS A 76 -14.21 24.78 -7.21
CA CYS A 76 -14.96 25.95 -6.75
C CYS A 76 -16.05 26.40 -7.71
N SER A 77 -16.28 25.69 -8.83
CA SER A 77 -17.32 26.08 -9.77
C SER A 77 -18.73 25.83 -9.24
N ARG A 78 -19.69 26.57 -9.79
CA ARG A 78 -21.13 26.43 -9.45
C ARG A 78 -21.65 25.01 -9.68
N ARG A 79 -21.04 24.26 -10.60
CA ARG A 79 -21.35 22.83 -10.84
C ARG A 79 -21.11 21.96 -9.61
N HIS A 80 -20.13 22.30 -8.77
CA HIS A 80 -19.74 21.51 -7.61
C HIS A 80 -20.34 22.05 -6.30
N LEU A 81 -20.38 23.38 -6.15
CA LEU A 81 -20.83 24.05 -4.92
C LEU A 81 -22.34 24.37 -4.90
N GLY A 82 -22.98 24.37 -6.07
CA GLY A 82 -24.39 24.75 -6.23
C GLY A 82 -24.58 26.26 -6.14
N GLU A 83 -25.81 26.67 -5.83
CA GLU A 83 -26.19 28.08 -5.67
C GLU A 83 -25.67 28.68 -4.37
N SER A 84 -25.42 29.99 -4.38
CA SER A 84 -25.23 30.78 -3.16
C SER A 84 -26.58 30.92 -2.44
N ILE A 85 -26.67 30.43 -1.22
CA ILE A 85 -27.91 30.41 -0.41
C ILE A 85 -27.98 31.54 0.61
N ILE A 86 -26.83 32.01 1.11
CA ILE A 86 -26.73 33.15 2.04
C ILE A 86 -25.58 34.02 1.56
N ASP A 87 -25.85 35.27 1.26
CA ASP A 87 -24.81 36.25 0.98
C ASP A 87 -24.35 36.89 2.30
N LEU A 88 -23.12 36.60 2.71
CA LEU A 88 -22.56 37.18 3.93
C LEU A 88 -22.10 38.61 3.70
N THR A 89 -21.75 38.99 2.46
CA THR A 89 -21.41 40.37 2.14
C THR A 89 -22.56 41.31 2.42
N ASP A 90 -23.79 40.90 2.08
CA ASP A 90 -24.98 41.72 2.35
C ASP A 90 -25.28 41.85 3.85
N LEU A 91 -24.92 40.84 4.65
CA LEU A 91 -25.23 40.80 6.09
C LEU A 91 -24.17 41.49 6.95
N VAL A 92 -22.89 41.35 6.61
CA VAL A 92 -21.77 41.80 7.45
C VAL A 92 -20.70 42.61 6.70
N GLY A 93 -20.90 42.88 5.42
CA GLY A 93 -19.94 43.57 4.57
C GLY A 93 -18.90 42.64 3.91
N PRO A 94 -18.16 43.14 2.91
CA PRO A 94 -17.04 42.42 2.30
C PRO A 94 -15.86 42.31 3.27
N LEU A 95 -14.97 41.35 3.02
CA LEU A 95 -13.70 41.26 3.73
C LEU A 95 -12.66 42.10 3.00
N GLU A 96 -12.20 43.19 3.61
CA GLU A 96 -11.19 44.10 3.05
C GLU A 96 -9.82 43.85 3.69
N MET A 97 -8.80 43.65 2.86
CA MET A 97 -7.41 43.48 3.27
C MET A 97 -6.57 44.59 2.65
N PRO A 98 -5.75 45.32 3.44
CA PRO A 98 -5.58 45.19 4.90
C PRO A 98 -6.77 45.77 5.70
N GLY A 99 -7.01 45.25 6.91
CA GLY A 99 -8.06 45.72 7.83
C GLY A 99 -8.89 44.59 8.47
N ASN A 100 -9.25 43.56 7.71
CA ASN A 100 -10.04 42.40 8.17
C ASN A 100 -9.20 41.14 8.39
N GLU A 101 -7.93 41.24 8.79
CA GLU A 101 -7.06 40.09 9.01
C GLU A 101 -7.54 39.24 10.20
N THR A 102 -7.90 39.90 11.31
CA THR A 102 -8.46 39.23 12.48
C THR A 102 -9.71 39.95 12.95
N GLY A 103 -10.79 39.21 13.15
CA GLY A 103 -12.06 39.83 13.52
C GLY A 103 -13.11 38.85 14.04
N SER A 104 -14.17 39.42 14.59
CA SER A 104 -15.31 38.72 15.17
C SER A 104 -16.57 39.48 14.84
N VAL A 105 -17.48 38.88 14.07
CA VAL A 105 -18.76 39.49 13.70
C VAL A 105 -19.91 38.58 14.11
N GLU A 106 -21.03 39.17 14.50
CA GLU A 106 -22.23 38.44 14.90
C GLU A 106 -23.29 38.57 13.82
N VAL A 107 -23.84 37.43 13.41
CA VAL A 107 -24.80 37.35 12.31
C VAL A 107 -26.14 36.87 12.85
N PRO A 108 -27.18 37.73 12.84
CA PRO A 108 -28.52 37.33 13.23
C PRO A 108 -29.19 36.52 12.11
N GLY A 109 -30.07 35.58 12.48
CA GLY A 109 -30.89 34.82 11.53
C GLY A 109 -30.17 33.64 10.85
N VAL A 110 -28.96 33.30 11.30
CA VAL A 110 -28.18 32.14 10.85
C VAL A 110 -27.90 31.22 12.04
N THR A 111 -27.98 29.91 11.82
CA THR A 111 -27.77 28.86 12.83
C THR A 111 -26.66 27.91 12.40
N LEU A 112 -26.06 27.15 13.33
CA LEU A 112 -25.06 26.15 12.97
C LEU A 112 -25.67 24.90 12.30
N THR A 113 -26.83 24.46 12.79
CA THR A 113 -27.61 23.32 12.26
C THR A 113 -29.03 23.78 11.91
N GLY A 114 -29.87 22.92 11.31
CA GLY A 114 -31.21 23.31 10.87
C GLY A 114 -31.32 23.58 9.37
N GLU A 115 -32.51 23.99 8.94
CA GLU A 115 -32.82 24.26 7.52
C GLU A 115 -31.97 25.40 6.94
N LYS A 116 -31.70 26.44 7.74
CA LYS A 116 -30.77 27.54 7.42
C LYS A 116 -29.37 27.34 8.05
N GLY A 117 -29.05 26.09 8.41
CA GLY A 117 -27.81 25.73 9.07
C GLY A 117 -26.58 25.82 8.17
N LEU A 118 -25.43 26.18 8.76
CA LEU A 118 -24.14 26.23 8.07
C LEU A 118 -23.45 24.86 7.92
N TRP A 119 -23.78 23.90 8.79
CA TRP A 119 -23.17 22.57 8.72
C TRP A 119 -23.44 21.89 7.37
N GLY A 120 -22.38 21.34 6.77
CA GLY A 120 -22.44 20.70 5.46
C GLY A 120 -22.53 21.69 4.28
N LYS A 121 -22.39 22.99 4.50
CA LYS A 121 -22.35 23.98 3.43
C LYS A 121 -20.91 24.31 3.01
N GLY A 122 -20.79 24.96 1.86
CA GLY A 122 -19.52 25.53 1.40
C GLY A 122 -19.47 27.02 1.70
N LEU A 123 -18.26 27.55 1.75
CA LEU A 123 -17.95 28.97 1.82
C LEU A 123 -17.27 29.34 0.50
N LEU A 124 -17.82 30.32 -0.22
CA LEU A 124 -17.33 30.80 -1.51
C LEU A 124 -16.94 32.26 -1.40
N LEU A 125 -15.69 32.58 -1.70
CA LEU A 125 -15.17 33.94 -1.78
C LEU A 125 -14.87 34.27 -3.25
N LYS A 126 -15.30 35.43 -3.71
CA LYS A 126 -15.02 35.98 -5.03
C LYS A 126 -14.29 37.31 -4.86
N ASP A 127 -13.16 37.44 -5.52
CA ASP A 127 -12.40 38.69 -5.50
C ASP A 127 -13.18 39.76 -6.27
N SER A 128 -13.26 40.98 -5.73
CA SER A 128 -13.90 42.09 -6.41
C SER A 128 -13.02 42.69 -7.51
N TYR A 129 -11.70 42.54 -7.40
CA TYR A 129 -10.74 43.12 -8.32
C TYR A 129 -10.33 42.19 -9.46
N THR A 130 -10.46 40.86 -9.28
CA THR A 130 -10.02 39.86 -10.25
C THR A 130 -11.00 38.70 -10.38
N SER A 131 -10.79 37.80 -11.33
CA SER A 131 -11.59 36.57 -11.47
C SER A 131 -11.22 35.46 -10.48
N ARG A 132 -10.40 35.74 -9.45
CA ARG A 132 -10.01 34.74 -8.45
C ARG A 132 -11.20 34.33 -7.59
N VAL A 133 -11.27 33.03 -7.33
CA VAL A 133 -12.32 32.41 -6.50
C VAL A 133 -11.65 31.50 -5.48
N ILE A 134 -12.15 31.54 -4.25
CA ILE A 134 -11.75 30.62 -3.19
C ILE A 134 -12.97 29.88 -2.68
N CYS A 135 -12.82 28.60 -2.40
CA CYS A 135 -13.85 27.82 -1.76
C CYS A 135 -13.29 26.97 -0.60
N ALA A 136 -14.10 26.80 0.44
CA ALA A 136 -13.79 25.95 1.59
C ALA A 136 -15.06 25.25 2.10
N SER A 137 -14.92 24.05 2.66
CA SER A 137 -16.03 23.37 3.34
C SER A 137 -16.20 23.90 4.76
N ILE A 138 -17.45 24.10 5.19
CA ILE A 138 -17.77 24.34 6.59
C ILE A 138 -17.94 22.99 7.28
N THR A 139 -16.96 22.65 8.12
CA THR A 139 -16.81 21.33 8.74
C THR A 139 -16.85 21.40 10.25
N VAL A 140 -17.13 20.28 10.91
CA VAL A 140 -17.13 20.21 12.38
C VAL A 140 -15.70 20.32 12.90
N PHE A 141 -15.50 21.19 13.90
CA PHE A 141 -14.19 21.41 14.51
C PHE A 141 -13.81 20.26 15.46
N GLU A 142 -14.77 19.77 16.24
CA GLU A 142 -14.56 18.64 17.15
C GLU A 142 -14.48 17.30 16.40
N LYS A 143 -13.49 16.47 16.77
CA LYS A 143 -13.34 15.11 16.21
C LYS A 143 -14.46 14.19 16.70
N ASN A 144 -14.81 13.21 15.87
CA ASN A 144 -15.79 12.14 16.14
C ASN A 144 -17.26 12.55 16.31
N THR A 145 -17.60 13.83 16.23
CA THR A 145 -18.97 14.36 16.33
C THR A 145 -19.81 14.03 15.09
N GLU A 146 -19.21 14.13 13.91
CA GLU A 146 -19.85 13.82 12.63
C GLU A 146 -19.63 12.35 12.25
N LYS A 147 -20.68 11.72 11.72
CA LYS A 147 -20.63 10.39 11.11
C LYS A 147 -20.89 10.49 9.62
N PHE A 148 -20.34 9.53 8.87
CA PHE A 148 -20.34 9.54 7.42
C PHE A 148 -20.59 8.15 6.85
N ALA A 149 -21.52 8.05 5.92
CA ALA A 149 -21.74 6.86 5.11
C ALA A 149 -21.92 7.21 3.64
N GLU A 150 -21.64 6.26 2.76
CA GLU A 150 -21.83 6.42 1.32
C GLU A 150 -22.50 5.20 0.69
N ALA A 151 -23.29 5.43 -0.35
CA ALA A 151 -23.86 4.43 -1.22
C ALA A 151 -23.46 4.75 -2.66
N ARG A 152 -22.67 3.87 -3.28
CA ARG A 152 -22.10 4.08 -4.62
C ARG A 152 -22.74 3.16 -5.65
N PHE A 153 -23.14 3.75 -6.76
CA PHE A 153 -23.82 3.07 -7.86
C PHE A 153 -22.90 2.98 -9.08
N TYR A 154 -22.96 1.85 -9.78
CA TYR A 154 -22.07 1.54 -10.91
C TYR A 154 -22.80 0.93 -12.12
N GLY A 155 -24.13 0.80 -12.07
CA GLY A 155 -24.93 0.05 -13.04
C GLY A 155 -25.69 0.98 -14.00
N PRO A 156 -27.00 0.76 -14.23
CA PRO A 156 -27.78 1.65 -15.10
C PRO A 156 -27.81 3.10 -14.58
N VAL A 157 -27.74 3.25 -13.26
CA VAL A 157 -27.44 4.50 -12.56
C VAL A 157 -26.02 4.41 -12.01
N ALA A 158 -25.26 5.48 -12.16
CA ALA A 158 -23.93 5.64 -11.58
C ALA A 158 -23.83 6.94 -10.77
N GLY A 159 -22.91 6.98 -9.81
CA GLY A 159 -22.73 8.12 -8.92
C GLY A 159 -22.76 7.73 -7.45
N THR A 160 -22.82 8.72 -6.55
CA THR A 160 -22.73 8.49 -5.10
C THR A 160 -23.79 9.26 -4.34
N VAL A 161 -24.35 8.61 -3.32
CA VAL A 161 -25.19 9.24 -2.30
C VAL A 161 -24.42 9.23 -0.98
N TRP A 162 -24.21 10.41 -0.40
CA TRP A 162 -23.52 10.59 0.87
C TRP A 162 -24.51 10.90 1.98
N PHE A 163 -24.36 10.24 3.12
CA PHE A 163 -25.13 10.45 4.33
C PHE A 163 -24.20 11.02 5.40
N ARG A 164 -24.56 12.17 5.95
CA ARG A 164 -23.82 12.86 7.01
C ARG A 164 -24.76 13.13 8.16
N TRP A 165 -24.35 12.85 9.39
CA TRP A 165 -25.16 13.17 10.56
C TRP A 165 -24.33 13.56 11.77
N LEU A 166 -24.91 14.41 12.60
CA LEU A 166 -24.36 14.83 13.89
C LEU A 166 -24.96 13.99 15.02
N GLY A 167 -24.11 13.59 15.98
CA GLY A 167 -24.51 12.85 17.18
C GLY A 167 -24.49 11.32 17.04
N GLY A 168 -24.82 10.62 18.14
CA GLY A 168 -24.91 9.16 18.18
C GLY A 168 -24.41 8.50 19.47
N GLN A 169 -24.18 9.26 20.54
CA GLN A 169 -23.93 8.73 21.88
C GLN A 169 -25.09 9.06 22.85
N ALA A 170 -25.29 8.23 23.87
CA ALA A 170 -26.33 8.45 24.87
C ALA A 170 -26.09 9.78 25.61
N GLY A 171 -26.96 10.77 25.40
CA GLY A 171 -26.87 12.12 25.99
C GLY A 171 -26.63 13.26 24.98
N ASP A 172 -26.49 12.96 23.68
CA ASP A 172 -26.38 14.01 22.65
C ASP A 172 -27.75 14.67 22.38
N ASN A 173 -27.83 15.99 22.58
CA ASN A 173 -29.06 16.78 22.36
C ASN A 173 -29.26 17.27 20.92
N ILE A 174 -28.29 17.07 20.02
CA ILE A 174 -28.31 17.58 18.64
C ILE A 174 -28.23 16.40 17.67
N THR A 175 -29.33 16.11 16.99
CA THR A 175 -29.39 15.16 15.87
C THR A 175 -29.83 15.94 14.61
N ASP A 176 -29.01 15.88 13.56
CA ASP A 176 -29.32 16.46 12.26
C ASP A 176 -28.63 15.63 11.18
N THR A 177 -29.29 15.39 10.05
CA THR A 177 -28.80 14.54 8.97
C THR A 177 -28.98 15.23 7.62
N ILE A 178 -27.91 15.23 6.82
CA ILE A 178 -27.89 15.74 5.47
C ILE A 178 -27.52 14.61 4.52
N ILE A 179 -28.27 14.50 3.43
CA ILE A 179 -28.05 13.55 2.34
C ILE A 179 -27.69 14.34 1.09
N TYR A 180 -26.56 14.03 0.47
CA TYR A 180 -26.21 14.56 -0.86
C TYR A 180 -26.29 13.46 -1.89
N ALA A 181 -26.92 13.72 -3.03
CA ALA A 181 -26.95 12.79 -4.15
C ALA A 181 -26.36 13.44 -5.41
N ASP A 182 -25.40 12.76 -6.03
CA ASP A 182 -24.85 13.09 -7.36
C ASP A 182 -24.94 11.81 -8.22
N LEU A 183 -26.03 11.70 -9.00
CA LEU A 183 -26.42 10.51 -9.74
C LEU A 183 -26.72 10.82 -11.21
N TYR A 184 -26.35 9.92 -12.11
CA TYR A 184 -26.63 10.02 -13.54
C TYR A 184 -26.84 8.65 -14.19
N HIS A 185 -27.51 8.65 -15.35
CA HIS A 185 -27.66 7.47 -16.19
C HIS A 185 -26.41 7.18 -17.01
N VAL A 186 -26.06 5.89 -17.15
CA VAL A 186 -24.88 5.47 -17.93
C VAL A 186 -25.17 5.32 -19.43
N ASN A 187 -26.32 4.77 -19.81
CA ASN A 187 -26.63 4.42 -21.21
C ASN A 187 -27.74 5.29 -21.88
N ASN A 188 -28.30 6.29 -21.20
CA ASN A 188 -29.58 6.91 -21.61
C ASN A 188 -29.42 8.19 -22.46
N LYS A 189 -28.60 8.14 -23.52
CA LYS A 189 -28.24 9.31 -24.36
C LYS A 189 -29.39 9.87 -25.23
N LYS A 190 -30.54 9.19 -25.31
CA LYS A 190 -31.64 9.50 -26.26
C LYS A 190 -32.74 10.43 -25.71
N LEU A 191 -32.68 10.83 -24.45
CA LEU A 191 -33.68 11.68 -23.82
C LEU A 191 -33.28 13.17 -23.92
N GLN A 192 -34.24 14.03 -24.26
CA GLN A 192 -34.08 15.50 -24.32
C GLN A 192 -34.42 16.23 -23.00
N ILE A 193 -34.57 15.49 -21.90
CA ILE A 193 -34.80 16.03 -20.56
C ILE A 193 -33.48 16.07 -19.77
N ASP A 194 -33.35 17.00 -18.82
CA ASP A 194 -32.11 17.18 -18.05
C ASP A 194 -31.91 16.09 -16.97
N TYR A 195 -33.00 15.66 -16.33
CA TYR A 195 -33.01 14.65 -15.28
C TYR A 195 -34.32 13.84 -15.26
N THR A 196 -34.28 12.66 -14.64
CA THR A 196 -35.45 11.83 -14.31
C THR A 196 -35.66 11.78 -12.80
N GLU A 197 -36.91 11.59 -12.36
CA GLU A 197 -37.28 11.50 -10.95
C GLU A 197 -37.68 10.09 -10.57
N HIS A 198 -37.24 9.63 -9.40
CA HIS A 198 -37.41 8.24 -8.96
C HIS A 198 -37.84 8.17 -7.50
N HIS A 199 -38.67 7.17 -7.18
CA HIS A 199 -38.85 6.75 -5.80
C HIS A 199 -37.55 6.13 -5.28
N TRP A 200 -37.27 6.30 -3.99
CA TRP A 200 -36.05 5.80 -3.36
C TRP A 200 -36.28 5.48 -1.89
N LYS A 201 -35.76 4.33 -1.46
CA LYS A 201 -36.00 3.77 -0.13
C LYS A 201 -34.77 3.05 0.41
N ILE A 202 -34.68 2.94 1.73
CA ILE A 202 -33.66 2.13 2.40
C ILE A 202 -34.26 0.76 2.70
N TYR A 203 -33.66 -0.27 2.10
CA TYR A 203 -34.01 -1.66 2.31
C TYR A 203 -33.00 -2.35 3.22
N VAL A 204 -33.46 -3.41 3.86
CA VAL A 204 -32.62 -4.27 4.68
C VAL A 204 -32.65 -5.72 4.18
N THR A 205 -31.53 -6.42 4.30
CA THR A 205 -31.43 -7.85 3.98
C THR A 205 -32.07 -8.72 5.06
N ASP A 206 -32.53 -9.91 4.68
CA ASP A 206 -32.92 -10.96 5.64
C ASP A 206 -31.70 -11.50 6.43
N ILE A 207 -31.94 -11.88 7.68
CA ILE A 207 -30.94 -12.36 8.67
C ILE A 207 -30.27 -13.67 8.18
N PHE A 208 -30.92 -14.45 7.32
CA PHE A 208 -30.33 -15.70 6.81
C PHE A 208 -29.47 -15.53 5.54
N ASN A 209 -29.43 -14.32 4.94
CA ASN A 209 -28.77 -14.07 3.65
C ASN A 209 -27.37 -13.43 3.75
N ILE A 210 -26.76 -13.41 4.94
CA ILE A 210 -25.52 -12.67 5.28
C ILE A 210 -24.26 -13.16 4.51
N GLY A 211 -24.27 -14.38 3.98
CA GLY A 211 -23.05 -15.06 3.48
C GLY A 211 -22.79 -15.00 1.97
N LYS A 212 -23.64 -14.37 1.16
CA LYS A 212 -23.46 -14.31 -0.29
C LYS A 212 -23.47 -12.85 -0.75
N ASP A 213 -22.28 -12.26 -0.89
CA ASP A 213 -22.11 -10.93 -1.48
C ASP A 213 -22.64 -10.95 -2.93
N LYS A 214 -23.90 -10.58 -3.09
CA LYS A 214 -24.67 -10.72 -4.32
C LYS A 214 -25.33 -9.40 -4.64
N SER A 215 -24.70 -8.65 -5.54
CA SER A 215 -25.12 -7.34 -6.08
C SER A 215 -26.46 -7.31 -6.84
N SER A 216 -27.36 -8.29 -6.62
CA SER A 216 -28.70 -8.26 -7.19
C SER A 216 -29.66 -7.65 -6.19
N CYS A 217 -30.38 -6.61 -6.60
CA CYS A 217 -31.40 -5.98 -5.78
C CYS A 217 -32.55 -6.93 -5.40
N ASN A 218 -32.65 -8.10 -6.04
CA ASN A 218 -33.70 -9.10 -5.81
C ASN A 218 -33.67 -9.74 -4.41
N ILE A 219 -32.56 -9.60 -3.66
CA ILE A 219 -32.48 -10.11 -2.28
C ILE A 219 -33.19 -9.20 -1.27
N LEU A 220 -33.51 -7.97 -1.68
CA LEU A 220 -34.09 -6.95 -0.83
C LEU A 220 -35.59 -7.19 -0.77
N GLN A 221 -36.09 -7.47 0.43
CA GLN A 221 -37.50 -7.87 0.64
C GLN A 221 -38.25 -6.88 1.53
N THR A 222 -37.56 -6.28 2.49
CA THR A 222 -38.18 -5.44 3.52
C THR A 222 -37.56 -4.06 3.54
N VAL A 223 -38.40 -3.04 3.59
CA VAL A 223 -38.00 -1.66 3.89
C VAL A 223 -37.47 -1.62 5.33
N PHE A 224 -36.45 -0.79 5.58
CA PHE A 224 -35.86 -0.64 6.90
C PHE A 224 -36.85 0.05 7.85
N ASP A 225 -37.41 -0.73 8.79
CA ASP A 225 -38.42 -0.29 9.76
C ASP A 225 -38.07 -0.81 11.17
N PRO A 226 -37.10 -0.18 11.88
CA PRO A 226 -36.69 -0.63 13.20
C PRO A 226 -37.79 -0.48 14.27
N ASP A 227 -38.70 0.49 14.09
CA ASP A 227 -39.77 0.81 15.06
C ASP A 227 -41.11 0.12 14.74
N ASN A 228 -41.16 -0.70 13.68
CA ASN A 228 -42.40 -1.33 13.17
C ASN A 228 -43.53 -0.31 12.91
N ALA A 229 -43.20 0.86 12.37
CA ALA A 229 -44.18 1.91 12.07
C ALA A 229 -45.14 1.53 10.92
N GLY A 230 -44.75 0.55 10.10
CA GLY A 230 -45.54 0.02 8.99
C GLY A 230 -45.26 0.71 7.64
N PRO A 231 -45.87 0.21 6.54
CA PRO A 231 -45.59 0.67 5.18
C PRO A 231 -45.88 2.16 4.98
N GLY A 232 -44.95 2.90 4.36
CA GLY A 232 -45.08 4.32 4.08
C GLY A 232 -44.88 5.24 5.30
N LYS A 233 -44.59 4.65 6.47
CA LYS A 233 -44.28 5.37 7.72
C LYS A 233 -42.95 4.95 8.32
N SER A 234 -42.27 3.98 7.70
CA SER A 234 -40.99 3.48 8.20
C SER A 234 -39.87 4.52 7.98
N ILE A 235 -38.81 4.44 8.79
CA ILE A 235 -37.65 5.31 8.60
C ILE A 235 -36.96 5.06 7.25
N GLY A 236 -37.13 3.88 6.65
CA GLY A 236 -36.64 3.54 5.32
C GLY A 236 -37.47 4.07 4.15
N ASP A 237 -38.70 4.55 4.36
CA ASP A 237 -39.54 5.20 3.33
C ASP A 237 -39.12 6.66 3.09
N VAL A 238 -37.86 6.86 2.69
CA VAL A 238 -37.23 8.18 2.57
C VAL A 238 -37.94 9.07 1.53
N ASP A 239 -38.44 8.50 0.45
CA ASP A 239 -39.18 9.20 -0.60
C ASP A 239 -40.47 9.87 -0.11
N THR A 240 -41.18 9.26 0.84
CA THR A 240 -42.40 9.85 1.41
C THR A 240 -42.12 11.11 2.23
N ARG A 241 -40.94 11.18 2.88
CA ARG A 241 -40.52 12.33 3.70
C ARG A 241 -39.80 13.39 2.87
N LEU A 242 -38.88 12.98 1.99
CA LEU A 242 -37.95 13.87 1.29
C LEU A 242 -38.32 14.13 -0.18
N GLY A 243 -39.35 13.46 -0.70
CA GLY A 243 -39.73 13.49 -2.10
C GLY A 243 -38.86 12.59 -2.99
N LYS A 244 -39.05 12.67 -4.31
CA LYS A 244 -38.32 11.83 -5.28
C LYS A 244 -36.86 12.24 -5.43
N ILE A 245 -35.99 11.27 -5.71
CA ILE A 245 -34.58 11.50 -6.03
C ILE A 245 -34.41 11.81 -7.51
N LYS A 246 -33.50 12.73 -7.83
CA LYS A 246 -33.20 13.14 -9.21
C LYS A 246 -31.96 12.41 -9.73
N VAL A 247 -32.03 11.93 -10.96
CA VAL A 247 -30.92 11.28 -11.67
C VAL A 247 -30.70 12.00 -13.00
N ALA A 248 -29.52 12.57 -13.21
CA ALA A 248 -29.20 13.31 -14.42
C ALA A 248 -29.16 12.39 -15.66
N VAL A 249 -29.58 12.89 -16.82
CA VAL A 249 -29.55 12.11 -18.07
C VAL A 249 -28.13 11.96 -18.63
N LYS A 250 -27.26 12.95 -18.40
CA LYS A 250 -25.85 12.96 -18.83
C LYS A 250 -24.93 13.35 -17.67
N GLN A 251 -23.74 12.75 -17.62
CA GLN A 251 -22.71 13.11 -16.63
C GLN A 251 -22.24 14.57 -16.75
N SER A 252 -22.23 15.13 -17.96
CA SER A 252 -21.84 16.53 -18.19
C SER A 252 -22.77 17.53 -17.49
N LEU A 253 -24.06 17.19 -17.41
CA LEU A 253 -25.10 17.91 -16.67
C LEU A 253 -25.14 17.39 -15.23
N LYS A 254 -24.09 17.64 -14.43
CA LYS A 254 -24.11 17.23 -13.01
C LYS A 254 -25.29 17.90 -12.31
N TYR A 255 -26.17 17.09 -11.74
CA TYR A 255 -27.32 17.55 -10.98
C TYR A 255 -27.19 17.05 -9.54
N LYS A 256 -26.43 17.80 -8.73
CA LYS A 256 -26.25 17.48 -7.32
C LYS A 256 -27.47 17.98 -6.52
N THR A 257 -27.99 17.14 -5.64
CA THR A 257 -29.15 17.44 -4.78
C THR A 257 -28.79 17.28 -3.31
N SER A 258 -29.42 18.09 -2.45
CA SER A 258 -29.28 18.02 -1.00
C SER A 258 -30.66 17.81 -0.39
N TYR A 259 -30.77 16.84 0.51
CA TYR A 259 -31.95 16.57 1.32
C TYR A 259 -31.55 16.65 2.79
N ARG A 260 -32.47 17.11 3.64
CA ARG A 260 -32.28 17.15 5.10
C ARG A 260 -33.35 16.27 5.73
N ASP A 261 -32.93 15.34 6.58
CA ASP A 261 -33.84 14.40 7.24
C ASP A 261 -33.53 14.35 8.74
N PRO A 262 -34.14 15.22 9.56
CA PRO A 262 -33.84 15.25 10.99
C PRO A 262 -34.26 13.96 11.72
N GLU A 263 -35.09 13.12 11.12
CA GLU A 263 -35.56 11.85 11.71
C GLU A 263 -34.60 10.69 11.41
N LEU A 264 -33.90 10.73 10.26
CA LEU A 264 -32.99 9.66 9.86
C LEU A 264 -31.70 9.69 10.68
N SER A 265 -31.63 8.86 11.72
CA SER A 265 -30.39 8.57 12.44
C SER A 265 -29.96 7.12 12.20
N LEU A 266 -29.07 6.91 11.23
CA LEU A 266 -28.48 5.59 11.01
C LEU A 266 -27.40 5.34 12.05
N LEU A 267 -27.66 4.47 13.03
CA LEU A 267 -26.64 4.20 14.04
C LEU A 267 -25.48 3.42 13.40
N PRO A 268 -24.22 3.65 13.81
CA PRO A 268 -23.10 2.82 13.38
C PRO A 268 -23.35 1.33 13.65
N ALA A 269 -24.13 0.98 14.68
CA ALA A 269 -24.54 -0.39 14.95
C ALA A 269 -25.43 -0.99 13.86
N ASP A 270 -26.31 -0.20 13.24
CA ASP A 270 -27.18 -0.64 12.13
C ASP A 270 -26.39 -0.82 10.83
N LEU A 271 -25.36 -0.01 10.64
CA LEU A 271 -24.50 -0.05 9.44
C LEU A 271 -23.37 -1.10 9.54
N LEU A 272 -22.90 -1.38 10.75
CA LEU A 272 -21.82 -2.33 11.04
C LEU A 272 -22.33 -3.66 11.59
N GLY A 273 -23.64 -3.79 11.80
CA GLY A 273 -24.28 -4.96 12.39
C GLY A 273 -24.07 -6.21 11.52
N PRO A 274 -23.75 -7.37 12.12
CA PRO A 274 -23.49 -8.58 11.36
C PRO A 274 -24.75 -9.20 10.74
N HIS A 275 -25.95 -8.83 11.22
CA HIS A 275 -27.20 -9.54 10.90
C HIS A 275 -28.02 -8.94 9.76
N ARG A 276 -27.91 -7.63 9.51
CA ARG A 276 -28.79 -6.90 8.59
C ARG A 276 -27.98 -5.82 7.89
N LEU A 277 -27.92 -5.85 6.57
CA LEU A 277 -27.21 -4.85 5.76
C LEU A 277 -28.21 -3.89 5.13
N LEU A 278 -27.88 -2.60 5.14
CA LEU A 278 -28.71 -1.54 4.56
C LEU A 278 -28.32 -1.24 3.12
N TYR A 279 -29.33 -1.12 2.26
CA TYR A 279 -29.19 -0.80 0.85
C TYR A 279 -30.08 0.38 0.48
N LEU A 280 -29.54 1.34 -0.26
CA LEU A 280 -30.33 2.36 -0.93
C LEU A 280 -30.84 1.81 -2.26
N VAL A 281 -32.14 1.87 -2.49
CA VAL A 281 -32.80 1.39 -3.70
C VAL A 281 -33.41 2.57 -4.44
N ILE A 282 -33.19 2.62 -5.75
CA ILE A 282 -33.78 3.58 -6.68
C ILE A 282 -34.75 2.81 -7.58
N PHE A 283 -35.99 3.26 -7.69
CA PHE A 283 -37.05 2.59 -8.44
C PHE A 283 -37.12 3.05 -9.90
N HIS A 284 -37.73 2.23 -10.75
CA HIS A 284 -37.98 2.58 -12.15
C HIS A 284 -38.99 3.75 -12.22
N PRO A 285 -38.80 4.73 -13.12
CA PRO A 285 -39.62 5.96 -13.12
C PRO A 285 -41.08 5.73 -13.53
N THR A 286 -41.37 4.61 -14.20
CA THR A 286 -42.73 4.24 -14.67
C THR A 286 -43.30 2.99 -13.99
N HIS A 287 -42.47 2.23 -13.27
CA HIS A 287 -42.87 0.98 -12.65
C HIS A 287 -42.43 1.00 -11.19
N ASP A 288 -43.33 1.48 -10.33
CA ASP A 288 -43.04 1.76 -8.91
C ASP A 288 -42.70 0.50 -8.10
N ASP A 289 -42.99 -0.70 -8.62
CA ASP A 289 -42.63 -1.99 -8.01
C ASP A 289 -41.28 -2.54 -8.49
N SER A 290 -40.64 -1.90 -9.48
CA SER A 290 -39.40 -2.39 -10.09
C SER A 290 -38.19 -1.59 -9.62
N PHE A 291 -37.15 -2.29 -9.15
CA PHE A 291 -35.87 -1.66 -8.84
C PHE A 291 -35.12 -1.29 -10.11
N LEU A 292 -34.70 -0.03 -10.23
CA LEU A 292 -33.79 0.42 -11.28
C LEU A 292 -32.33 0.11 -10.90
N ALA A 293 -31.95 0.45 -9.66
CA ALA A 293 -30.61 0.21 -9.13
C ALA A 293 -30.64 0.12 -7.60
N CYS A 294 -29.63 -0.51 -7.01
CA CYS A 294 -29.41 -0.51 -5.58
C CYS A 294 -27.92 -0.47 -5.25
N ALA A 295 -27.59 0.12 -4.10
CA ALA A 295 -26.23 0.20 -3.58
C ALA A 295 -26.23 0.00 -2.07
N LYS A 296 -25.22 -0.70 -1.55
CA LYS A 296 -25.07 -0.87 -0.10
C LYS A 296 -24.68 0.48 0.53
N ILE A 297 -25.29 0.82 1.66
CA ILE A 297 -24.90 1.97 2.47
C ILE A 297 -23.76 1.53 3.39
N ASN A 298 -22.56 2.05 3.15
CA ASN A 298 -21.37 1.69 3.90
C ASN A 298 -20.93 2.85 4.80
N HIS A 299 -20.75 2.58 6.09
CA HIS A 299 -20.12 3.53 7.00
C HIS A 299 -18.65 3.72 6.63
N ARG A 300 -18.24 4.95 6.28
CA ARG A 300 -16.86 5.26 5.94
C ARG A 300 -16.09 5.67 7.18
N LYS A 301 -14.96 5.03 7.42
CA LYS A 301 -14.04 5.43 8.50
C LYS A 301 -13.08 6.51 8.00
N PRO A 302 -12.53 7.35 8.91
CA PRO A 302 -11.46 8.28 8.57
C PRO A 302 -10.27 7.56 7.93
N ILE A 303 -9.67 8.17 6.91
CA ILE A 303 -8.46 7.64 6.29
C ILE A 303 -7.26 8.13 7.10
N LEU A 304 -6.45 7.19 7.57
CA LEU A 304 -5.20 7.43 8.28
C LEU A 304 -4.05 6.83 7.47
N ALA A 305 -3.15 7.67 6.95
CA ALA A 305 -1.95 7.25 6.25
C ALA A 305 -0.72 7.67 7.06
N LYS A 306 0.24 6.77 7.22
CA LYS A 306 1.41 6.98 8.08
C LYS A 306 2.67 6.50 7.38
N THR A 307 3.74 7.27 7.51
CA THR A 307 5.09 6.87 7.09
C THR A 307 6.00 6.84 8.31
N LEU A 308 6.81 5.78 8.39
CA LEU A 308 7.81 5.58 9.44
C LEU A 308 9.20 5.79 8.85
N ILE A 309 10.01 6.61 9.51
CA ILE A 309 11.39 6.88 9.10
C ILE A 309 12.31 6.42 10.22
N SER A 310 13.28 5.58 9.87
CA SER A 310 14.35 5.13 10.77
C SER A 310 15.62 4.87 9.97
N SER A 311 16.18 5.93 9.39
CA SER A 311 17.38 5.85 8.56
C SER A 311 18.25 7.10 8.68
N ARG A 312 19.56 6.94 8.46
CA ARG A 312 20.57 8.01 8.37
C ARG A 312 20.50 9.03 9.53
N GLY A 313 20.25 8.54 10.74
CA GLY A 313 20.19 9.33 11.96
C GLY A 313 18.88 10.11 12.19
N ILE A 314 17.85 9.93 11.36
CA ILE A 314 16.50 10.46 11.60
C ILE A 314 15.56 9.33 12.00
N LYS A 315 14.81 9.53 13.08
CA LYS A 315 13.78 8.61 13.57
C LYS A 315 12.46 9.33 13.80
N GLY A 316 11.35 8.70 13.46
CA GLY A 316 10.02 9.21 13.79
C GLY A 316 8.97 8.85 12.76
N GLU A 317 7.88 9.62 12.76
CA GLU A 317 6.72 9.34 11.92
C GLU A 317 6.09 10.63 11.39
N VAL A 318 5.47 10.51 10.21
CA VAL A 318 4.56 11.52 9.68
C VAL A 318 3.21 10.85 9.45
N THR A 319 2.18 11.44 10.04
CA THR A 319 0.81 10.93 10.01
C THR A 319 -0.10 11.90 9.30
N LEU A 320 -0.90 11.39 8.36
CA LEU A 320 -1.88 12.13 7.58
C LEU A 320 -3.26 11.58 7.88
N SER A 321 -4.23 12.46 8.16
CA SER A 321 -5.60 12.03 8.45
C SER A 321 -6.63 12.90 7.74
N GLN A 322 -7.58 12.25 7.07
CA GLN A 322 -8.72 12.91 6.42
C GLN A 322 -10.01 12.23 6.90
N GLU A 323 -10.85 12.98 7.61
CA GLU A 323 -12.10 12.47 8.21
C GLU A 323 -13.12 12.07 7.14
N THR A 324 -13.41 12.98 6.22
CA THR A 324 -14.29 12.75 5.05
C THR A 324 -13.68 13.40 3.81
N PRO A 325 -14.15 13.07 2.59
CA PRO A 325 -13.78 13.78 1.36
C PRO A 325 -14.00 15.31 1.43
N PHE A 326 -14.88 15.77 2.32
CA PHE A 326 -15.22 17.18 2.50
C PHE A 326 -14.38 17.90 3.57
N ASN A 327 -13.40 17.22 4.18
CA ASN A 327 -12.48 17.79 5.16
C ASN A 327 -11.08 18.00 4.58
N PRO A 328 -10.34 19.02 5.07
CA PRO A 328 -8.91 19.14 4.79
C PRO A 328 -8.14 17.93 5.35
N THR A 329 -6.96 17.71 4.81
CA THR A 329 -6.03 16.70 5.32
C THR A 329 -5.21 17.29 6.45
N TRP A 330 -5.25 16.64 7.60
CA TRP A 330 -4.40 16.97 8.75
C TRP A 330 -3.08 16.23 8.67
N ILE A 331 -2.00 16.91 9.05
CA ILE A 331 -0.62 16.45 8.89
C ILE A 331 0.08 16.61 10.24
N ASN A 332 0.54 15.51 10.83
CA ASN A 332 1.31 15.53 12.06
C ASN A 332 2.72 15.00 11.79
N ILE A 333 3.73 15.86 11.95
CA ILE A 333 5.13 15.54 11.69
C ILE A 333 5.88 15.47 13.00
N SER A 334 6.37 14.27 13.33
CA SER A 334 7.14 13.98 14.54
C SER A 334 8.43 13.24 14.19
N LEU A 335 9.41 13.99 13.67
CA LEU A 335 10.74 13.50 13.31
C LEU A 335 11.80 14.06 14.25
N ILE A 336 12.72 13.20 14.67
CA ILE A 336 13.73 13.48 15.69
C ILE A 336 15.11 12.98 15.19
N PRO A 337 16.14 13.83 15.18
CA PRO A 337 17.51 13.41 14.92
C PRO A 337 18.11 12.70 16.15
N VAL A 338 18.84 11.60 15.93
CA VAL A 338 19.31 10.73 17.02
C VAL A 338 20.60 11.20 17.72
N ASN A 339 21.44 11.99 17.04
CA ASN A 339 22.72 12.46 17.59
C ASN A 339 22.97 13.94 17.26
N LEU A 340 23.97 14.54 17.91
CA LEU A 340 24.26 15.97 17.79
C LEU A 340 24.63 16.38 16.36
N GLU A 341 25.45 15.60 15.67
CA GLU A 341 25.86 15.85 14.29
C GLU A 341 24.65 15.87 13.34
N THR A 342 23.79 14.85 13.45
CA THR A 342 22.56 14.74 12.67
C THR A 342 21.58 15.84 13.04
N ARG A 343 21.54 16.26 14.31
CA ARG A 343 20.73 17.40 14.74
C ARG A 343 21.21 18.69 14.10
N LEU A 344 22.52 18.92 14.01
CA LEU A 344 23.09 20.09 13.33
C LEU A 344 22.84 20.05 11.81
N ARG A 345 23.00 18.88 11.17
CA ARG A 345 22.65 18.70 9.75
C ARG A 345 21.15 18.94 9.52
N TYR A 346 20.29 18.32 10.31
CA TYR A 346 18.85 18.54 10.27
C TYR A 346 18.52 20.02 10.52
N ALA A 347 19.27 20.67 11.42
CA ALA A 347 19.09 22.07 11.75
C ALA A 347 19.42 23.03 10.59
N THR A 348 20.43 22.72 9.78
CA THR A 348 21.07 23.69 8.88
C THR A 348 21.06 23.30 7.40
N LYS A 349 20.81 22.03 7.08
CA LYS A 349 20.96 21.48 5.72
C LYS A 349 19.65 20.98 5.11
N VAL A 350 18.58 20.79 5.88
CA VAL A 350 17.29 20.38 5.31
C VAL A 350 16.79 21.44 4.35
N ALA A 351 16.53 21.03 3.12
CA ALA A 351 16.09 21.89 2.03
C ALA A 351 14.57 21.82 1.88
N TYR A 352 14.01 20.61 1.73
CA TYR A 352 12.57 20.43 1.47
C TYR A 352 12.01 19.11 2.02
N TYR A 353 10.72 19.10 2.30
CA TYR A 353 9.87 17.94 2.49
C TYR A 353 8.98 17.81 1.26
N ARG A 354 9.11 16.71 0.52
CA ARG A 354 8.36 16.47 -0.71
C ARG A 354 7.72 15.08 -0.69
N ILE A 355 6.54 14.95 -1.26
CA ILE A 355 5.94 13.67 -1.58
C ILE A 355 6.27 13.37 -3.04
N HIS A 356 6.86 12.23 -3.29
CA HIS A 356 7.29 11.80 -4.62
C HIS A 356 6.26 10.89 -5.27
N GLU A 357 6.40 10.64 -6.57
CA GLU A 357 5.45 9.86 -7.35
C GLU A 357 5.38 8.39 -6.91
N LEU A 358 6.49 7.77 -6.54
CA LEU A 358 6.58 6.34 -6.29
C LEU A 358 7.09 6.01 -4.89
N PRO A 359 6.72 4.85 -4.31
CA PRO A 359 7.41 4.33 -3.14
C PRO A 359 8.87 3.97 -3.49
N PRO A 360 9.80 3.97 -2.52
CA PRO A 360 11.16 3.46 -2.72
C PRO A 360 11.10 2.00 -3.19
N GLU A 361 11.98 1.65 -4.12
CA GLU A 361 12.12 0.26 -4.59
C GLU A 361 12.60 -0.65 -3.44
N PRO A 362 12.03 -1.86 -3.33
CA PRO A 362 12.57 -2.89 -2.45
C PRO A 362 14.00 -3.26 -2.84
N ALA A 363 14.77 -3.77 -1.87
CA ALA A 363 16.16 -4.16 -2.09
C ALA A 363 16.27 -5.27 -3.15
N LYS A 364 17.11 -5.04 -4.17
CA LYS A 364 17.32 -6.00 -5.27
C LYS A 364 18.56 -6.87 -5.07
N PHE A 365 19.47 -6.46 -4.19
CA PHE A 365 20.73 -7.15 -3.92
C PHE A 365 20.92 -7.41 -2.43
N LEU A 366 21.75 -8.40 -2.11
CA LEU A 366 22.15 -8.67 -0.73
C LEU A 366 22.93 -7.49 -0.13
N GLU A 367 23.94 -7.00 -0.85
CA GLU A 367 24.82 -5.89 -0.47
C GLU A 367 24.43 -4.57 -1.18
N ASP A 368 23.14 -4.33 -1.41
CA ASP A 368 22.64 -3.06 -1.97
C ASP A 368 22.99 -1.86 -1.07
N VAL A 369 23.97 -1.06 -1.48
CA VAL A 369 24.37 0.23 -0.85
C VAL A 369 23.73 1.43 -1.58
N GLY A 370 22.86 1.19 -2.57
CA GLY A 370 22.19 2.25 -3.31
C GLY A 370 21.32 3.11 -2.40
N GLU A 371 21.09 4.38 -2.77
CA GLU A 371 20.18 5.25 -2.03
C GLU A 371 18.73 4.95 -2.44
N PRO A 372 17.90 4.31 -1.58
CA PRO A 372 16.56 3.88 -1.99
C PRO A 372 15.67 5.07 -2.39
N CYS A 373 15.93 6.24 -1.83
CA CYS A 373 15.17 7.45 -2.09
C CYS A 373 15.33 7.98 -3.52
N LEU A 374 16.40 7.63 -4.24
CA LEU A 374 16.57 8.01 -5.65
C LEU A 374 15.60 7.28 -6.58
N THR A 375 15.01 6.17 -6.13
CA THR A 375 14.08 5.35 -6.95
C THR A 375 12.63 5.86 -6.94
N THR A 376 12.36 6.93 -6.18
CA THR A 376 11.01 7.47 -5.95
C THR A 376 10.50 8.38 -7.07
N LYS A 377 11.32 8.63 -8.10
CA LYS A 377 11.12 9.63 -9.17
C LYS A 377 11.02 11.06 -8.62
N ASN A 378 10.25 11.93 -9.27
CA ASN A 378 10.15 13.34 -8.97
C ASN A 378 9.06 13.62 -7.92
N MET A 379 8.96 14.89 -7.51
CA MET A 379 7.87 15.39 -6.70
C MET A 379 6.52 15.16 -7.40
N TYR A 380 5.54 14.67 -6.65
CA TYR A 380 4.22 14.38 -7.19
C TYR A 380 3.48 15.66 -7.58
N ASN A 381 3.38 15.89 -8.89
CA ASN A 381 2.83 17.12 -9.47
C ASN A 381 1.83 16.81 -10.60
N PRO A 382 0.67 16.19 -10.30
CA PRO A 382 -0.31 15.85 -11.33
C PRO A 382 -0.95 17.08 -11.99
N THR A 383 -0.97 18.23 -11.30
CA THR A 383 -1.47 19.52 -11.81
C THR A 383 -0.46 20.24 -12.72
N LYS A 384 0.74 19.68 -12.92
CA LYS A 384 1.79 20.22 -13.80
C LYS A 384 2.16 21.68 -13.52
N ILE A 385 2.16 22.08 -12.25
CA ILE A 385 2.59 23.42 -11.82
C ILE A 385 4.07 23.62 -12.15
N ASP A 386 4.43 24.74 -12.78
CA ASP A 386 5.82 25.08 -13.09
C ASP A 386 6.55 25.60 -11.84
N GLU A 387 7.50 24.82 -11.33
CA GLU A 387 8.31 25.13 -10.14
C GLU A 387 9.00 26.50 -10.21
N LYS A 388 9.27 27.04 -11.40
CA LYS A 388 9.91 28.36 -11.56
C LYS A 388 9.01 29.53 -11.21
N THR A 389 7.70 29.31 -11.24
CA THR A 389 6.67 30.34 -11.00
C THR A 389 6.10 30.30 -9.58
N VAL A 390 6.49 29.29 -8.81
CA VAL A 390 5.97 29.06 -7.46
C VAL A 390 6.58 30.06 -6.47
N PRO A 391 5.78 30.66 -5.56
CA PRO A 391 6.30 31.54 -4.52
C PRO A 391 7.28 30.82 -3.57
N PRO A 392 8.18 31.55 -2.88
CA PRO A 392 9.04 30.93 -1.87
C PRO A 392 8.24 30.20 -0.79
N ALA A 393 8.83 29.19 -0.17
CA ALA A 393 8.13 28.32 0.77
C ALA A 393 7.48 29.10 1.92
N GLY A 394 6.19 28.82 2.17
CA GLY A 394 5.39 29.48 3.19
C GLY A 394 4.77 30.83 2.79
N LEU A 395 5.17 31.41 1.64
CA LEU A 395 4.75 32.76 1.25
C LEU A 395 3.59 32.80 0.23
N GLY A 396 3.31 31.70 -0.45
CA GLY A 396 2.15 31.54 -1.34
C GLY A 396 1.00 30.81 -0.67
N THR A 397 -0.16 30.70 -1.33
CA THR A 397 -1.29 29.84 -0.93
C THR A 397 -1.13 28.40 -1.44
N GLN A 398 -1.81 27.43 -0.81
CA GLN A 398 -1.58 25.99 -1.08
C GLN A 398 -1.89 25.56 -2.51
N ASP A 399 -2.78 26.26 -3.20
CA ASP A 399 -3.12 26.08 -4.63
C ASP A 399 -1.98 26.40 -5.59
N GLN A 400 -1.02 27.23 -5.17
CA GLN A 400 0.11 27.64 -5.99
C GLN A 400 1.25 26.60 -6.00
N TYR A 401 1.19 25.61 -5.11
CA TYR A 401 2.20 24.57 -4.97
C TYR A 401 1.69 23.24 -5.51
N SER A 402 2.60 22.42 -6.05
CA SER A 402 2.25 21.04 -6.43
C SER A 402 1.73 20.25 -5.23
N ILE A 403 0.91 19.22 -5.50
CA ILE A 403 0.33 18.37 -4.44
C ILE A 403 1.43 17.81 -3.52
N GLY A 404 2.59 17.45 -4.06
CA GLY A 404 3.70 16.89 -3.31
C GLY A 404 4.58 17.89 -2.56
N ASP A 405 4.45 19.21 -2.73
CA ASP A 405 5.35 20.19 -2.10
C ASP A 405 4.90 20.56 -0.68
N LEU A 406 5.27 19.76 0.33
CA LEU A 406 4.90 20.03 1.72
C LEU A 406 5.65 21.23 2.30
N SER A 407 6.93 21.39 1.99
CA SER A 407 7.69 22.56 2.45
C SER A 407 7.11 23.85 1.91
N GLY A 408 6.83 23.91 0.61
CA GLY A 408 6.22 25.06 -0.03
C GLY A 408 4.92 25.49 0.67
N LYS A 409 4.08 24.50 0.98
CA LYS A 409 2.74 24.72 1.54
C LYS A 409 2.66 24.98 3.04
N LEU A 410 3.58 24.45 3.85
CA LEU A 410 3.43 24.36 5.31
C LEU A 410 4.47 25.17 6.09
N GLN A 411 5.59 25.54 5.46
CA GLN A 411 6.66 26.24 6.16
C GLN A 411 6.17 27.58 6.73
N GLY A 412 6.45 27.83 8.01
CA GLY A 412 6.06 29.08 8.69
C GLY A 412 4.60 29.16 9.15
N ARG A 413 3.74 28.21 8.78
CA ARG A 413 2.31 28.17 9.12
C ARG A 413 2.07 27.40 10.40
N LYS A 414 1.86 28.13 11.50
CA LYS A 414 1.81 27.58 12.86
C LYS A 414 0.46 27.78 13.55
N GLU A 415 -0.59 27.94 12.75
CA GLU A 415 -1.90 28.34 13.23
C GLU A 415 -2.53 27.23 14.09
N GLY A 416 -2.97 27.59 15.30
CA GLY A 416 -3.84 26.74 16.11
C GLY A 416 -3.19 25.52 16.79
N SER A 417 -1.87 25.33 16.71
CA SER A 417 -1.17 24.21 17.35
C SER A 417 0.24 24.59 17.85
N TYR A 418 0.81 23.75 18.72
CA TYR A 418 2.17 23.97 19.23
C TYR A 418 3.21 23.41 18.26
N HIS A 419 4.11 24.27 17.79
CA HIS A 419 5.23 23.91 16.92
C HIS A 419 6.54 24.20 17.64
N THR A 420 7.46 23.24 17.68
CA THR A 420 8.80 23.45 18.22
C THR A 420 9.75 23.85 17.11
N ASP A 421 10.06 25.13 17.03
CA ASP A 421 11.17 25.60 16.18
C ASP A 421 12.48 25.53 16.95
N ILE A 422 13.49 24.90 16.36
CA ILE A 422 14.87 24.95 16.89
C ILE A 422 15.59 26.22 16.39
N LEU A 423 15.27 26.70 15.17
CA LEU A 423 15.80 27.94 14.56
C LEU A 423 14.77 28.53 13.57
N PRO A 424 14.52 29.86 13.58
CA PRO A 424 13.64 30.52 12.60
C PRO A 424 14.19 30.43 11.17
N GLY A 425 13.31 30.25 10.17
CA GLY A 425 13.67 30.33 8.74
C GLY A 425 14.18 29.03 8.09
N SER A 426 14.33 27.93 8.83
CA SER A 426 14.67 26.63 8.24
C SER A 426 13.45 25.96 7.59
N ALA A 427 13.64 25.15 6.55
CA ALA A 427 12.58 24.39 5.88
C ALA A 427 12.01 23.21 6.70
N LYS A 428 12.12 23.27 8.02
CA LYS A 428 11.74 22.21 8.95
C LYS A 428 10.25 22.25 9.21
N LEU A 429 9.67 21.06 9.26
CA LEU A 429 8.31 20.86 9.71
C LEU A 429 8.35 19.98 10.96
N HIS A 430 7.75 20.46 12.03
CA HIS A 430 7.45 19.69 13.24
C HIS A 430 6.13 20.21 13.82
N GLY A 431 5.25 19.31 14.25
CA GLY A 431 3.92 19.67 14.76
C GLY A 431 2.79 19.35 13.79
N ILE A 432 1.63 19.98 14.03
CA ILE A 432 0.36 19.68 13.38
C ILE A 432 0.00 20.79 12.39
N TYR A 433 -0.28 20.41 11.15
CA TYR A 433 -0.67 21.30 10.06
C TYR A 433 -1.95 20.77 9.38
N TRP A 434 -2.52 21.57 8.49
CA TRP A 434 -3.62 21.17 7.61
C TRP A 434 -3.35 21.60 6.16
N ASP A 435 -3.86 20.83 5.21
CA ASP A 435 -3.70 21.07 3.77
C ASP A 435 -5.01 20.78 3.02
N VAL A 436 -5.48 21.75 2.25
CA VAL A 436 -6.69 21.65 1.43
C VAL A 436 -6.43 21.15 0.00
N TYR A 437 -5.19 20.85 -0.37
CA TYR A 437 -4.74 20.33 -1.67
C TYR A 437 -3.87 19.06 -1.51
N LEU A 438 -4.14 18.25 -0.49
CA LEU A 438 -3.44 16.97 -0.23
C LEU A 438 -4.42 15.81 0.00
N PRO A 439 -5.11 15.32 -1.05
CA PRO A 439 -6.14 14.29 -0.90
C PRO A 439 -5.55 12.94 -0.46
N LEU A 440 -6.28 12.22 0.42
CA LEU A 440 -5.97 10.84 0.82
C LEU A 440 -6.84 9.78 0.11
N SER A 441 -7.78 10.22 -0.72
CA SER A 441 -8.61 9.37 -1.58
C SER A 441 -8.91 10.05 -2.91
N GLY A 442 -9.36 9.29 -3.90
CA GLY A 442 -9.55 9.74 -5.27
C GLY A 442 -8.30 9.61 -6.13
N ILE A 443 -8.42 9.97 -7.41
CA ILE A 443 -7.37 9.80 -8.44
C ILE A 443 -6.04 10.48 -8.08
N HIS A 444 -6.09 11.54 -7.27
CA HIS A 444 -4.91 12.29 -6.86
C HIS A 444 -4.36 11.88 -5.49
N SER A 445 -4.87 10.79 -4.90
CA SER A 445 -4.43 10.32 -3.58
C SER A 445 -2.91 10.14 -3.50
N ILE A 446 -2.36 10.53 -2.35
CA ILE A 446 -0.95 10.36 -1.99
C ILE A 446 -0.67 9.06 -1.22
N VAL A 447 -1.69 8.26 -0.94
CA VAL A 447 -1.54 6.93 -0.30
C VAL A 447 -0.60 6.06 -1.15
N HIS A 448 0.26 5.28 -0.49
CA HIS A 448 1.32 4.46 -1.11
C HIS A 448 2.44 5.21 -1.85
N ARG A 449 2.42 6.54 -1.89
CA ARG A 449 3.56 7.35 -2.34
C ARG A 449 4.58 7.56 -1.21
N SER A 450 5.77 8.06 -1.52
CA SER A 450 6.82 8.28 -0.53
C SER A 450 6.95 9.72 -0.09
N LEU A 451 7.11 9.94 1.22
CA LEU A 451 7.72 11.16 1.75
C LEU A 451 9.23 11.09 1.53
N VAL A 452 9.83 12.18 1.06
CA VAL A 452 11.28 12.35 0.84
C VAL A 452 11.72 13.67 1.46
N ILE A 453 12.71 13.60 2.36
CA ILE A 453 13.36 14.77 2.95
C ILE A 453 14.64 15.02 2.18
N HIS A 454 14.79 16.22 1.62
CA HIS A 454 15.96 16.64 0.87
C HIS A 454 16.89 17.46 1.74
N LYS A 455 18.20 17.34 1.49
CA LYS A 455 19.22 18.18 2.11
C LYS A 455 20.15 18.80 1.07
N TYR A 456 20.73 19.94 1.42
CA TYR A 456 21.85 20.51 0.69
C TYR A 456 23.05 19.57 0.79
N ASN A 457 23.70 19.33 -0.34
CA ASN A 457 24.89 18.52 -0.46
C ASN A 457 26.04 19.21 0.30
N GLU A 458 26.77 18.44 1.11
CA GLU A 458 27.77 18.96 2.03
C GLU A 458 29.06 19.38 1.29
N THR A 459 29.31 18.85 0.08
CA THR A 459 30.51 19.17 -0.70
C THR A 459 30.45 20.55 -1.35
N ASP A 460 29.27 20.97 -1.84
CA ASP A 460 29.11 22.22 -2.58
C ASP A 460 28.15 23.22 -1.90
N ASN A 461 27.39 22.79 -0.89
CA ASN A 461 26.30 23.53 -0.24
C ASN A 461 25.28 24.14 -1.21
N LYS A 462 25.16 23.59 -2.43
CA LYS A 462 24.28 24.09 -3.49
C LYS A 462 23.43 22.98 -4.08
N GLY A 463 24.01 21.81 -4.37
CA GLY A 463 23.28 20.66 -4.86
C GLY A 463 22.26 20.19 -3.82
N ILE A 464 21.08 19.76 -4.27
CA ILE A 464 20.04 19.23 -3.39
C ILE A 464 19.94 17.72 -3.66
N ILE A 465 20.04 16.92 -2.60
CA ILE A 465 20.02 15.46 -2.68
C ILE A 465 18.96 14.90 -1.72
N PRO A 466 18.34 13.76 -2.04
CA PRO A 466 17.46 13.08 -1.10
C PRO A 466 18.27 12.57 0.10
N TRP A 467 17.74 12.76 1.31
CA TRP A 467 18.38 12.32 2.54
C TRP A 467 17.74 11.04 3.05
N VAL A 468 16.45 11.10 3.40
CA VAL A 468 15.68 9.96 3.92
C VAL A 468 14.29 9.94 3.29
N CYS A 469 13.68 8.77 3.24
CA CYS A 469 12.36 8.58 2.65
C CYS A 469 11.59 7.44 3.32
N GLY A 470 10.28 7.43 3.14
CA GLY A 470 9.40 6.34 3.59
C GLY A 470 8.02 6.39 2.94
N THR A 471 7.38 5.23 2.79
CA THR A 471 6.07 5.07 2.13
C THR A 471 4.91 5.41 3.06
N PHE A 472 3.90 6.13 2.57
CA PHE A 472 2.62 6.32 3.28
C PHE A 472 1.76 5.06 3.20
N ALA A 473 1.71 4.31 4.30
CA ALA A 473 0.88 3.13 4.46
C ALA A 473 -0.40 3.44 5.24
N LEU A 474 -1.52 2.81 4.87
CA LEU A 474 -2.79 2.93 5.60
C LEU A 474 -2.70 2.28 6.98
N HIS A 475 -3.27 2.93 7.98
CA HIS A 475 -3.27 2.49 9.38
C HIS A 475 -4.69 2.46 9.95
N LEU A 476 -4.91 1.60 10.94
CA LEU A 476 -6.13 1.61 11.73
C LEU A 476 -6.10 2.78 12.73
N PRO A 477 -7.26 3.38 13.07
CA PRO A 477 -7.36 4.38 14.12
C PRO A 477 -6.82 3.89 15.47
N GLN A 478 -6.52 4.82 16.38
CA GLN A 478 -6.12 4.53 17.77
C GLN A 478 -4.84 3.68 17.90
N ASN A 479 -3.93 3.77 16.92
CA ASN A 479 -2.67 3.02 16.90
C ASN A 479 -2.85 1.49 16.92
N ALA A 480 -3.96 0.97 16.38
CA ALA A 480 -4.24 -0.46 16.30
C ALA A 480 -3.40 -1.21 15.22
N GLY A 481 -2.34 -0.59 14.71
CA GLY A 481 -1.43 -1.15 13.72
C GLY A 481 -1.76 -0.79 12.27
N GLN A 482 -0.99 -1.39 11.34
CA GLN A 482 -1.18 -1.19 9.91
C GLN A 482 -2.53 -1.75 9.45
N MET A 483 -3.20 -1.05 8.54
CA MET A 483 -4.46 -1.53 7.95
C MET A 483 -4.20 -2.83 7.18
N PRO A 484 -4.98 -3.91 7.41
CA PRO A 484 -4.83 -5.12 6.62
C PRO A 484 -5.19 -4.86 5.15
N MET A 485 -4.22 -5.04 4.27
CA MET A 485 -4.38 -4.92 2.83
C MET A 485 -4.58 -6.30 2.20
N PHE A 486 -5.39 -6.34 1.15
CA PHE A 486 -5.40 -7.40 0.17
C PHE A 486 -4.54 -6.94 -1.02
N THR A 487 -3.59 -7.78 -1.43
CA THR A 487 -2.69 -7.50 -2.54
C THR A 487 -2.91 -8.54 -3.63
N ALA A 488 -3.09 -8.09 -4.86
CA ALA A 488 -3.07 -8.94 -6.05
C ALA A 488 -1.86 -8.60 -6.90
N GLN A 489 -1.36 -9.57 -7.66
CA GLN A 489 -0.24 -9.39 -8.56
C GLN A 489 -0.49 -10.07 -9.90
N VAL A 490 0.09 -9.47 -10.94
CA VAL A 490 0.19 -10.02 -12.29
C VAL A 490 1.67 -10.11 -12.63
N ILE A 491 2.14 -11.30 -12.95
CA ILE A 491 3.52 -11.53 -13.39
C ILE A 491 3.50 -11.90 -14.87
N PHE A 492 4.05 -11.03 -15.71
CA PHE A 492 4.31 -11.34 -17.10
C PHE A 492 5.64 -12.06 -17.22
N ARG A 493 5.65 -13.14 -18.01
CA ARG A 493 6.84 -13.97 -18.22
C ARG A 493 7.23 -14.08 -19.70
N TYR A 494 6.30 -13.84 -20.62
CA TYR A 494 6.51 -13.86 -22.07
C TYR A 494 5.34 -13.13 -22.79
N PRO A 495 5.57 -12.44 -23.93
CA PRO A 495 6.88 -12.07 -24.51
C PRO A 495 7.55 -10.91 -23.76
N ILE A 496 6.85 -10.31 -22.79
CA ILE A 496 7.37 -9.29 -21.88
C ILE A 496 7.56 -9.92 -20.50
N VAL A 497 8.49 -9.37 -19.73
CA VAL A 497 8.71 -9.70 -18.32
C VAL A 497 8.39 -8.52 -17.45
N GLY A 498 7.75 -8.77 -16.31
CA GLY A 498 7.44 -7.71 -15.37
C GLY A 498 6.32 -8.02 -14.39
N LYS A 499 6.05 -7.06 -13.51
CA LYS A 499 5.07 -7.19 -12.44
C LYS A 499 4.15 -5.97 -12.37
N ILE A 500 2.86 -6.22 -12.19
CA ILE A 500 1.87 -5.20 -11.84
C ILE A 500 1.18 -5.63 -10.55
N ILE A 501 1.05 -4.72 -9.60
CA ILE A 501 0.56 -4.98 -8.24
C ILE A 501 -0.68 -4.13 -8.01
N PHE A 502 -1.71 -4.72 -7.43
CA PHE A 502 -2.93 -4.04 -7.01
C PHE A 502 -3.07 -4.16 -5.50
N ARG A 503 -3.38 -3.07 -4.80
CA ARG A 503 -3.54 -3.06 -3.34
C ARG A 503 -4.83 -2.38 -2.94
N GLN A 504 -5.63 -3.03 -2.11
CA GLN A 504 -6.89 -2.52 -1.58
C GLN A 504 -7.08 -2.98 -0.13
N PRO A 505 -7.68 -2.18 0.78
CA PRO A 505 -8.02 -2.65 2.12
C PRO A 505 -8.85 -3.95 2.10
N LYS A 506 -8.43 -4.97 2.86
CA LYS A 506 -8.93 -6.36 2.74
C LYS A 506 -10.44 -6.52 2.93
N ASN A 507 -11.03 -5.70 3.79
CA ASN A 507 -12.45 -5.78 4.15
C ASN A 507 -13.27 -4.61 3.61
N ASN A 508 -12.77 -3.89 2.59
CA ASN A 508 -13.47 -2.75 2.00
C ASN A 508 -13.30 -2.72 0.46
N PRO A 509 -14.16 -3.42 -0.31
CA PRO A 509 -14.10 -3.46 -1.77
C PRO A 509 -14.38 -2.12 -2.47
N GLU A 510 -14.96 -1.15 -1.76
CA GLU A 510 -15.32 0.18 -2.28
C GLU A 510 -14.19 1.22 -2.08
N ALA A 511 -13.16 0.86 -1.31
CA ALA A 511 -11.98 1.69 -1.15
C ALA A 511 -11.16 1.76 -2.44
N ASP A 512 -10.42 2.85 -2.60
CA ASP A 512 -9.54 3.03 -3.74
C ASP A 512 -8.50 1.89 -3.83
N THR A 513 -8.25 1.43 -5.05
CA THR A 513 -7.23 0.44 -5.36
C THR A 513 -5.99 1.13 -5.90
N THR A 514 -4.86 0.96 -5.22
CA THR A 514 -3.56 1.41 -5.70
C THR A 514 -3.00 0.41 -6.70
N ILE A 515 -2.57 0.89 -7.86
CA ILE A 515 -1.94 0.10 -8.92
C ILE A 515 -0.48 0.52 -9.02
N ILE A 516 0.44 -0.41 -8.81
CA ILE A 516 1.90 -0.20 -8.95
C ILE A 516 2.37 -1.02 -10.13
N ILE A 517 2.89 -0.34 -11.15
CA ILE A 517 3.56 -0.97 -12.29
C ILE A 517 5.05 -0.93 -12.00
N GLU A 518 5.68 -2.09 -11.97
CA GLU A 518 7.14 -2.24 -11.87
C GLU A 518 7.74 -2.36 -13.28
N ASN A 519 8.95 -2.90 -13.41
CA ASN A 519 9.61 -3.03 -14.70
C ASN A 519 8.78 -3.87 -15.70
N LEU A 520 8.45 -3.30 -16.86
CA LEU A 520 7.92 -4.01 -18.02
C LEU A 520 8.96 -3.97 -19.15
N VAL A 521 9.55 -5.12 -19.48
CA VAL A 521 10.64 -5.20 -20.47
C VAL A 521 10.37 -6.28 -21.50
N HIS A 522 10.66 -6.03 -22.77
CA HIS A 522 10.64 -7.06 -23.81
C HIS A 522 11.66 -8.17 -23.49
N ALA A 523 11.19 -9.42 -23.54
CA ALA A 523 11.93 -10.58 -23.05
C ALA A 523 12.30 -11.59 -24.14
N ASP A 524 11.63 -11.57 -25.29
CA ASP A 524 11.85 -12.53 -26.36
C ASP A 524 13.12 -12.24 -27.18
N GLY A 525 13.70 -11.04 -27.07
CA GLY A 525 14.90 -10.62 -27.81
C GLY A 525 14.61 -10.04 -29.20
N SER A 526 13.34 -9.99 -29.63
CA SER A 526 12.96 -9.45 -30.94
C SER A 526 12.90 -7.92 -30.97
N ALA A 527 12.58 -7.30 -29.82
CA ALA A 527 12.44 -5.86 -29.67
C ALA A 527 13.43 -5.34 -28.62
N LEU A 528 14.49 -4.67 -29.10
CA LEU A 528 15.46 -3.97 -28.24
C LEU A 528 15.15 -2.47 -28.08
N ASN A 529 14.18 -1.97 -28.85
CA ASN A 529 13.70 -0.60 -28.78
C ASN A 529 12.51 -0.52 -27.81
N ASN A 530 12.36 0.63 -27.17
CA ASN A 530 11.19 0.92 -26.35
C ASN A 530 9.93 1.01 -27.24
N SER A 531 8.81 0.52 -26.71
CA SER A 531 7.50 0.65 -27.36
C SER A 531 6.54 1.40 -26.44
N ALA A 532 5.55 2.05 -27.02
CA ALA A 532 4.62 2.93 -26.32
C ALA A 532 3.19 2.70 -26.83
N GLU A 533 2.25 3.41 -26.20
CA GLU A 533 0.84 3.38 -26.57
C GLU A 533 0.14 2.03 -26.40
N HIS A 534 0.59 1.23 -25.43
CA HIS A 534 -0.03 -0.05 -25.14
C HIS A 534 -1.30 0.14 -24.31
N ARG A 535 -2.46 -0.19 -24.88
CA ARG A 535 -3.70 -0.32 -24.09
C ARG A 535 -3.58 -1.51 -23.14
N TRP A 536 -4.30 -1.47 -22.04
CA TRP A 536 -4.22 -2.52 -21.03
C TRP A 536 -5.56 -2.67 -20.32
N MET A 537 -6.03 -3.91 -20.22
CA MET A 537 -7.38 -4.19 -19.75
C MET A 537 -7.44 -5.50 -18.98
N VAL A 538 -8.33 -5.56 -17.99
CA VAL A 538 -8.76 -6.80 -17.35
C VAL A 538 -9.79 -7.50 -18.23
N HIS A 539 -9.66 -8.80 -18.40
CA HIS A 539 -10.53 -9.65 -19.22
C HIS A 539 -11.26 -10.70 -18.39
N ASP A 540 -12.33 -11.28 -18.91
CA ASP A 540 -13.24 -12.11 -18.12
C ASP A 540 -12.64 -13.40 -17.56
N ASN A 541 -11.80 -14.07 -18.35
CA ASN A 541 -11.28 -15.40 -18.05
C ASN A 541 -9.80 -15.36 -17.65
N PRO A 542 -9.31 -16.32 -16.85
CA PRO A 542 -7.87 -16.56 -16.74
C PRO A 542 -7.28 -16.87 -18.12
N PRO A 543 -6.01 -16.48 -18.38
CA PRO A 543 -5.38 -16.77 -19.64
C PRO A 543 -5.05 -18.27 -19.73
N GLY A 544 -5.34 -18.85 -20.88
CA GLY A 544 -4.91 -20.19 -21.25
C GLY A 544 -3.43 -20.23 -21.62
N LYS A 545 -3.02 -21.34 -22.25
CA LYS A 545 -1.65 -21.52 -22.75
C LYS A 545 -1.42 -20.83 -24.10
N ASP A 546 -2.36 -20.06 -24.63
CA ASP A 546 -2.24 -19.40 -25.93
C ASP A 546 -1.38 -18.13 -25.91
N TYR A 547 -0.80 -17.72 -24.78
CA TYR A 547 0.15 -16.61 -24.71
C TYR A 547 1.41 -16.84 -25.58
N TYR A 548 1.76 -18.10 -25.88
CA TYR A 548 2.85 -18.43 -26.82
C TYR A 548 2.37 -18.58 -28.28
N ASN A 549 1.06 -18.67 -28.55
CA ASN A 549 0.55 -18.77 -29.91
C ASN A 549 0.65 -17.41 -30.59
N TRP A 550 1.63 -17.25 -31.49
CA TRP A 550 1.88 -15.98 -32.17
C TRP A 550 0.64 -15.43 -32.91
N THR A 551 -0.13 -16.27 -33.59
CA THR A 551 -1.28 -15.84 -34.42
C THR A 551 -2.59 -15.63 -33.65
N GLY A 552 -2.67 -16.17 -32.43
CA GLY A 552 -3.90 -16.19 -31.63
C GLY A 552 -3.59 -15.90 -30.17
N ARG A 553 -2.73 -14.91 -29.93
CA ARG A 553 -2.18 -14.67 -28.60
C ARG A 553 -3.27 -14.19 -27.64
N CYS A 554 -3.35 -14.83 -26.48
CA CYS A 554 -4.22 -14.41 -25.37
C CYS A 554 -5.71 -14.32 -25.69
N LEU A 555 -6.20 -15.01 -26.73
CA LEU A 555 -7.62 -15.04 -27.10
C LEU A 555 -8.49 -15.72 -26.02
N SER A 556 -7.93 -16.71 -25.34
CA SER A 556 -8.52 -17.45 -24.22
C SER A 556 -9.00 -16.57 -23.06
N ALA A 557 -8.38 -15.39 -22.87
CA ALA A 557 -8.78 -14.39 -21.89
C ALA A 557 -10.24 -13.92 -22.07
N GLY A 558 -10.81 -14.07 -23.27
CA GLY A 558 -12.18 -13.67 -23.56
C GLY A 558 -12.32 -12.18 -23.82
N ALA A 559 -13.49 -11.62 -23.51
CA ALA A 559 -13.81 -10.21 -23.68
C ALA A 559 -13.27 -9.34 -22.53
N PRO A 560 -13.09 -8.02 -22.74
CA PRO A 560 -12.79 -7.09 -21.67
C PRO A 560 -13.88 -7.09 -20.60
N TYR A 561 -13.46 -7.09 -19.33
CA TYR A 561 -14.35 -7.27 -18.19
C TYR A 561 -15.34 -6.12 -18.07
N ASN A 562 -16.64 -6.42 -18.19
CA ASN A 562 -17.72 -5.42 -18.19
C ASN A 562 -18.95 -5.89 -17.37
N PRO A 563 -18.82 -6.06 -16.04
CA PRO A 563 -19.93 -6.55 -15.21
C PRO A 563 -21.12 -5.59 -15.16
N HIS A 564 -20.87 -4.30 -15.43
CA HIS A 564 -21.88 -3.25 -15.43
C HIS A 564 -22.61 -3.07 -16.76
N LYS A 565 -22.25 -3.87 -17.79
CA LYS A 565 -22.88 -3.83 -19.12
C LYS A 565 -22.91 -2.42 -19.72
N ILE A 566 -21.82 -1.70 -19.57
CA ILE A 566 -21.64 -0.39 -20.17
C ILE A 566 -21.62 -0.56 -21.68
N ASP A 567 -22.46 0.21 -22.38
CA ASP A 567 -22.52 0.18 -23.84
C ASP A 567 -21.23 0.78 -24.41
N TRP A 568 -20.60 0.07 -25.35
CA TRP A 568 -19.31 0.47 -25.90
C TRP A 568 -19.38 0.53 -27.43
N ASP A 569 -19.03 1.69 -27.99
CA ASP A 569 -18.82 1.86 -29.42
C ASP A 569 -17.30 1.88 -29.71
N PRO A 570 -16.75 0.87 -30.42
CA PRO A 570 -15.32 0.85 -30.77
C PRO A 570 -14.87 2.03 -31.64
N ASN A 571 -15.80 2.75 -32.29
CA ASN A 571 -15.50 3.94 -33.08
C ASN A 571 -15.51 5.25 -32.28
N GLN A 572 -15.93 5.22 -31.00
CA GLN A 572 -15.98 6.40 -30.11
C GLN A 572 -15.18 6.13 -28.82
N THR A 573 -13.86 6.13 -28.94
CA THR A 573 -12.90 5.88 -27.85
C THR A 573 -12.75 7.04 -26.84
N GLU A 574 -13.35 8.21 -27.11
CA GLU A 574 -13.13 9.44 -26.33
C GLU A 574 -13.76 9.47 -24.92
N TYR A 575 -14.69 8.57 -24.58
CA TYR A 575 -15.45 8.70 -23.32
C TYR A 575 -14.79 8.04 -22.10
N CYS A 576 -13.77 7.19 -22.29
CA CYS A 576 -13.13 6.52 -21.17
C CYS A 576 -11.90 7.29 -20.67
N SER A 577 -12.07 8.08 -19.60
CA SER A 577 -11.01 8.91 -19.01
C SER A 577 -11.01 8.86 -17.48
N THR A 578 -10.00 9.48 -16.85
CA THR A 578 -9.95 9.68 -15.39
C THR A 578 -11.05 10.59 -14.84
N VAL A 579 -11.72 11.38 -15.70
CA VAL A 579 -12.81 12.30 -15.31
C VAL A 579 -14.17 11.62 -15.46
N GLU A 580 -14.33 10.75 -16.46
CA GLU A 580 -15.57 10.03 -16.77
C GLU A 580 -15.44 8.52 -16.51
N VAL A 581 -14.89 8.16 -15.33
CA VAL A 581 -14.49 6.79 -14.97
C VAL A 581 -15.64 5.78 -15.04
N SER A 582 -16.86 6.21 -14.75
CA SER A 582 -18.08 5.39 -14.74
C SER A 582 -18.61 5.03 -16.13
N LEU A 583 -18.20 5.76 -17.17
CA LEU A 583 -18.50 5.45 -18.58
C LEU A 583 -17.50 4.46 -19.18
N CYS A 584 -16.45 4.10 -18.42
CA CYS A 584 -15.50 3.07 -18.80
C CYS A 584 -15.96 1.70 -18.33
N ARG A 585 -15.81 0.68 -19.18
CA ARG A 585 -15.85 -0.72 -18.74
C ARG A 585 -14.94 -0.92 -17.53
N LEU A 586 -15.36 -1.73 -16.55
CA LEU A 586 -14.60 -1.92 -15.32
C LEU A 586 -13.19 -2.47 -15.59
N GLY A 587 -13.03 -3.31 -16.60
CA GLY A 587 -11.73 -3.83 -16.98
C GLY A 587 -10.84 -2.86 -17.77
N ASP A 588 -11.35 -1.74 -18.28
CA ASP A 588 -10.57 -0.85 -19.13
C ASP A 588 -9.68 0.08 -18.29
N LEU A 589 -8.41 -0.29 -18.13
CA LEU A 589 -7.44 0.48 -17.33
C LEU A 589 -6.72 1.54 -18.16
N THR A 590 -6.99 1.62 -19.46
CA THR A 590 -6.51 2.70 -20.35
C THR A 590 -6.99 4.08 -19.88
N ARG A 591 -8.02 4.14 -19.01
CA ARG A 591 -8.44 5.36 -18.30
C ARG A 591 -7.30 6.04 -17.54
N HIS A 592 -6.29 5.30 -17.10
CA HIS A 592 -5.08 5.82 -16.43
C HIS A 592 -3.97 6.23 -17.42
N GLY A 593 -4.25 6.17 -18.72
CA GLY A 593 -3.30 6.31 -19.79
C GLY A 593 -2.82 4.97 -20.36
N LYS A 594 -2.16 5.05 -21.52
CA LYS A 594 -1.51 3.90 -22.17
C LYS A 594 -0.15 3.60 -21.52
N LEU A 595 0.30 2.34 -21.62
CA LEU A 595 1.57 1.88 -21.07
C LEU A 595 2.72 2.04 -22.06
N GLU A 596 3.91 2.12 -21.50
CA GLU A 596 5.19 2.05 -22.22
C GLU A 596 5.90 0.77 -21.77
N ILE A 597 6.64 0.14 -22.68
CA ILE A 597 7.40 -1.09 -22.43
C ILE A 597 8.83 -0.84 -22.86
N ALA A 598 9.77 -1.14 -21.97
CA ALA A 598 11.18 -0.94 -22.25
C ALA A 598 11.70 -2.04 -23.18
N GLY A 599 12.55 -1.66 -24.14
CA GLY A 599 13.27 -2.61 -24.99
C GLY A 599 14.44 -3.29 -24.26
N LYS A 600 15.00 -2.62 -23.24
CA LYS A 600 16.13 -3.08 -22.42
C LYS A 600 15.89 -2.80 -20.94
N LYS A 601 16.46 -3.64 -20.07
CA LYS A 601 16.38 -3.55 -18.61
C LYS A 601 16.76 -2.16 -18.10
N LEU A 602 17.82 -1.56 -18.66
CA LEU A 602 18.32 -0.24 -18.26
C LEU A 602 17.23 0.85 -18.28
N TYR A 603 16.30 0.79 -19.24
CA TYR A 603 15.23 1.79 -19.37
C TYR A 603 13.99 1.45 -18.55
N GLY A 604 13.86 0.21 -18.04
CA GLY A 604 12.70 -0.27 -17.29
C GLY A 604 12.29 0.65 -16.12
N PRO A 605 13.20 0.91 -15.15
CA PRO A 605 12.87 1.71 -13.97
C PRO A 605 12.45 3.15 -14.31
N LEU A 606 13.09 3.75 -15.32
CA LEU A 606 12.82 5.12 -15.75
C LEU A 606 11.47 5.22 -16.48
N LEU A 607 11.25 4.36 -17.46
CA LEU A 607 10.13 4.44 -18.41
C LEU A 607 8.83 3.85 -17.85
N THR A 608 8.91 2.63 -17.29
CA THR A 608 7.71 1.79 -17.08
C THR A 608 7.12 1.91 -15.69
N ARG A 609 7.95 2.23 -14.69
CA ARG A 609 7.52 2.26 -13.30
C ARG A 609 6.53 3.39 -13.04
N LYS A 610 5.29 3.08 -12.62
CA LYS A 610 4.20 4.06 -12.43
C LYS A 610 3.30 3.66 -11.26
N LEU A 611 2.66 4.64 -10.62
CA LEU A 611 1.67 4.42 -9.56
C LEU A 611 0.38 5.18 -9.87
N PHE A 612 -0.73 4.45 -9.87
CA PHE A 612 -2.08 4.98 -10.09
C PHE A 612 -2.99 4.67 -8.90
N THR A 613 -4.04 5.46 -8.75
CA THR A 613 -5.14 5.21 -7.82
C THR A 613 -6.44 5.07 -8.62
N ASP A 614 -7.03 3.88 -8.61
CA ASP A 614 -8.32 3.59 -9.25
C ASP A 614 -9.43 3.58 -8.21
N THR A 615 -10.51 4.31 -8.47
CA THR A 615 -11.63 4.49 -7.53
C THR A 615 -12.78 3.49 -7.73
N MET A 616 -12.69 2.60 -8.73
CA MET A 616 -13.75 1.65 -9.05
C MET A 616 -13.31 0.19 -9.06
N LEU A 617 -12.02 -0.10 -9.22
CA LEU A 617 -11.49 -1.44 -9.41
C LEU A 617 -11.47 -2.23 -8.10
N PRO A 618 -12.31 -3.27 -7.90
CA PRO A 618 -12.35 -4.00 -6.64
C PRO A 618 -11.44 -5.24 -6.67
N LEU A 619 -10.75 -5.52 -5.57
CA LEU A 619 -9.98 -6.76 -5.40
C LEU A 619 -10.75 -7.83 -4.63
N SER A 620 -11.86 -7.47 -4.00
CA SER A 620 -12.75 -8.38 -3.28
C SER A 620 -14.21 -8.16 -3.67
N GLY A 621 -15.10 -9.01 -3.16
CA GLY A 621 -16.52 -8.99 -3.53
C GLY A 621 -16.81 -9.57 -4.91
N ARG A 622 -18.08 -9.52 -5.33
CA ARG A 622 -18.55 -10.19 -6.56
C ARG A 622 -17.86 -9.71 -7.84
N ASN A 623 -17.57 -8.41 -7.92
CA ASN A 623 -16.96 -7.83 -9.10
C ASN A 623 -15.42 -7.90 -9.08
N SER A 624 -14.83 -8.62 -8.12
CA SER A 624 -13.38 -8.77 -7.99
C SER A 624 -12.71 -9.16 -9.30
N ILE A 625 -11.53 -8.57 -9.53
CA ILE A 625 -10.67 -8.91 -10.67
C ILE A 625 -9.77 -10.13 -10.40
N LEU A 626 -9.85 -10.76 -9.24
CA LEU A 626 -9.05 -11.96 -8.95
C LEU A 626 -9.43 -13.14 -9.85
N GLY A 627 -8.43 -13.92 -10.25
CA GLY A 627 -8.59 -15.07 -11.14
C GLY A 627 -8.89 -14.72 -12.60
N LYS A 628 -9.09 -13.43 -12.90
CA LYS A 628 -9.18 -12.90 -14.26
C LYS A 628 -7.79 -12.74 -14.88
N SER A 629 -7.73 -12.28 -16.13
CA SER A 629 -6.47 -11.95 -16.78
C SER A 629 -6.30 -10.46 -16.97
N LEU A 630 -5.06 -9.99 -16.91
CA LEU A 630 -4.68 -8.67 -17.40
C LEU A 630 -4.03 -8.85 -18.77
N VAL A 631 -4.55 -8.16 -19.78
CA VAL A 631 -4.07 -8.20 -21.17
C VAL A 631 -3.47 -6.86 -21.53
N ILE A 632 -2.25 -6.89 -22.05
CA ILE A 632 -1.57 -5.73 -22.65
C ILE A 632 -1.68 -5.87 -24.16
N TYR A 633 -2.09 -4.79 -24.82
CA TYR A 633 -2.31 -4.71 -26.26
C TYR A 633 -1.13 -4.03 -26.94
N ASP A 634 -0.99 -4.28 -28.23
CA ASP A 634 -0.04 -3.61 -29.12
C ASP A 634 -0.73 -3.41 -30.47
N ASP A 635 -1.30 -2.22 -30.63
CA ASP A 635 -2.07 -1.82 -31.81
C ASP A 635 -1.18 -1.52 -33.02
N HIS A 636 0.12 -1.31 -32.78
CA HIS A 636 1.14 -1.07 -33.81
C HIS A 636 1.88 -2.35 -34.20
N GLY A 637 1.58 -3.47 -33.55
CA GLY A 637 2.24 -4.75 -33.80
C GLY A 637 1.80 -5.40 -35.12
N PRO A 638 2.46 -6.50 -35.52
CA PRO A 638 2.15 -7.18 -36.78
C PRO A 638 0.71 -7.66 -36.87
N VAL A 639 0.02 -7.34 -37.97
CA VAL A 639 -1.41 -7.70 -38.19
C VAL A 639 -1.67 -9.19 -38.01
N ALA A 640 -0.75 -10.05 -38.47
CA ALA A 640 -0.88 -11.51 -38.37
C ALA A 640 -0.85 -12.05 -36.93
N ARG A 641 -0.34 -11.29 -35.96
CA ARG A 641 -0.33 -11.66 -34.54
C ARG A 641 -1.65 -11.31 -33.84
N GLY A 642 -2.39 -10.35 -34.39
CA GLY A 642 -3.49 -9.67 -33.72
C GLY A 642 -3.00 -8.58 -32.75
N GLU A 643 -3.93 -7.98 -32.02
CA GLU A 643 -3.70 -6.81 -31.15
C GLU A 643 -3.18 -7.15 -29.74
N ARG A 644 -3.25 -8.40 -29.28
CA ARG A 644 -2.88 -8.77 -27.90
C ARG A 644 -1.39 -9.12 -27.79
N LEU A 645 -0.64 -8.38 -26.97
CA LEU A 645 0.80 -8.56 -26.76
C LEU A 645 1.16 -9.58 -25.70
N ALA A 646 0.55 -9.46 -24.53
CA ALA A 646 0.84 -10.30 -23.39
C ALA A 646 -0.39 -10.43 -22.50
N CYS A 647 -0.51 -11.55 -21.81
CA CYS A 647 -1.56 -11.77 -20.82
C CYS A 647 -1.01 -12.59 -19.66
N SER A 648 -1.53 -12.33 -18.46
CA SER A 648 -1.24 -13.13 -17.28
C SER A 648 -2.39 -13.05 -16.29
N THR A 649 -2.49 -14.05 -15.41
CA THR A 649 -3.54 -14.14 -14.40
C THR A 649 -3.31 -13.10 -13.30
N ILE A 650 -4.39 -12.53 -12.80
CA ILE A 650 -4.42 -11.69 -11.60
C ILE A 650 -4.55 -12.64 -10.39
N GLY A 651 -3.43 -12.94 -9.74
CA GLY A 651 -3.36 -13.83 -8.58
C GLY A 651 -3.20 -13.08 -7.26
N GLY A 652 -3.46 -13.74 -6.13
CA GLY A 652 -3.18 -13.17 -4.80
C GLY A 652 -1.67 -13.05 -4.53
N LEU A 653 -1.28 -11.99 -3.83
CA LEU A 653 0.02 -11.88 -3.16
C LEU A 653 -0.24 -11.82 -1.65
N TYR A 654 0.14 -12.89 -0.97
CA TYR A 654 -0.12 -13.05 0.45
C TYR A 654 0.95 -12.36 1.30
N ARG A 655 0.53 -11.79 2.42
CA ARG A 655 1.44 -11.30 3.46
C ARG A 655 2.32 -12.44 3.94
N LEU A 656 3.57 -12.14 4.26
CA LEU A 656 4.48 -13.12 4.84
C LEU A 656 4.49 -12.98 6.35
N LYS A 657 4.56 -14.12 7.03
CA LYS A 657 4.72 -14.21 8.47
C LYS A 657 5.87 -15.17 8.78
N ALA A 658 6.82 -14.71 9.58
CA ALA A 658 7.92 -15.51 10.09
C ALA A 658 7.75 -15.73 11.59
N ILE A 659 8.11 -16.92 12.09
CA ILE A 659 7.94 -17.28 13.49
C ILE A 659 9.20 -17.99 13.99
N ALA A 660 9.74 -17.54 15.12
CA ALA A 660 10.73 -18.26 15.91
C ALA A 660 10.08 -18.67 17.24
N LYS A 661 9.87 -19.97 17.46
CA LYS A 661 9.13 -20.51 18.61
C LYS A 661 9.72 -21.79 19.22
N ASP A 662 10.48 -22.55 18.44
CA ASP A 662 11.02 -23.85 18.84
C ASP A 662 12.45 -23.64 19.33
N TRP A 663 12.60 -23.55 20.65
CA TRP A 663 13.86 -23.14 21.30
C TRP A 663 14.72 -24.35 21.64
N PHE A 664 15.96 -24.34 21.15
CA PHE A 664 16.99 -25.34 21.39
C PHE A 664 18.11 -24.76 22.25
N GLY A 665 18.77 -25.60 23.05
CA GLY A 665 19.92 -25.21 23.88
C GLY A 665 21.14 -26.08 23.59
N ASN A 666 22.28 -25.68 24.15
CA ASN A 666 23.56 -26.36 23.98
C ASN A 666 23.74 -27.45 25.06
N GLY A 667 23.11 -28.61 24.86
CA GLY A 667 23.11 -29.74 25.82
C GLY A 667 22.32 -29.51 27.12
N GLU A 668 21.83 -28.29 27.37
CA GLU A 668 20.98 -27.92 28.51
C GLU A 668 19.51 -27.73 28.09
N PRO A 669 18.53 -28.18 28.89
CA PRO A 669 17.13 -27.90 28.63
C PRO A 669 16.82 -26.40 28.74
N VAL A 670 16.16 -25.85 27.72
CA VAL A 670 15.78 -24.44 27.64
C VAL A 670 14.35 -24.26 28.14
N ASN A 671 14.16 -23.36 29.12
CA ASN A 671 12.86 -23.08 29.73
C ASN A 671 12.13 -21.87 29.10
N ILE A 672 12.51 -21.47 27.89
CA ILE A 672 11.86 -20.37 27.18
C ILE A 672 10.47 -20.81 26.73
N ARG A 673 9.48 -19.98 27.01
CA ARG A 673 8.12 -20.12 26.46
C ARG A 673 7.78 -18.89 25.67
N GLY A 674 7.05 -19.07 24.57
CA GLY A 674 6.64 -17.99 23.68
C GLY A 674 7.44 -17.96 22.38
N LYS A 675 7.33 -16.84 21.65
CA LYS A 675 7.73 -16.72 20.25
C LYS A 675 8.08 -15.29 19.87
N LEU A 676 8.84 -15.14 18.81
CA LEU A 676 8.97 -13.91 18.04
C LEU A 676 8.20 -14.11 16.74
N GLU A 677 7.35 -13.14 16.38
CA GLU A 677 6.61 -13.12 15.13
C GLU A 677 6.98 -11.88 14.33
N PHE A 678 7.23 -12.07 13.03
CA PHE A 678 7.53 -11.02 12.08
C PHE A 678 6.44 -11.05 11.02
N ILE A 679 5.82 -9.92 10.71
CA ILE A 679 4.70 -9.84 9.76
C ILE A 679 4.99 -8.70 8.79
N GLN A 680 4.96 -8.99 7.50
CA GLN A 680 5.12 -7.99 6.45
C GLN A 680 4.04 -8.18 5.39
N GLN A 681 3.27 -7.13 5.10
CA GLN A 681 2.12 -7.22 4.18
C GLN A 681 2.54 -7.33 2.70
N SER A 682 3.57 -6.59 2.30
CA SER A 682 4.20 -6.65 0.98
C SER A 682 5.63 -6.14 1.07
N GLU A 683 6.38 -6.26 -0.02
CA GLU A 683 7.76 -5.77 -0.15
C GLU A 683 7.94 -4.25 0.08
N TYR A 684 6.87 -3.44 0.01
CA TYR A 684 6.91 -1.98 0.24
C TYR A 684 6.51 -1.58 1.66
N ASP A 685 6.07 -2.53 2.49
CA ASP A 685 5.64 -2.26 3.85
C ASP A 685 6.76 -2.52 4.84
N VAL A 686 6.68 -1.84 5.99
CA VAL A 686 7.55 -2.15 7.13
C VAL A 686 7.22 -3.52 7.72
N THR A 687 8.17 -4.09 8.46
CA THR A 687 7.96 -5.36 9.16
C THR A 687 7.50 -5.09 10.58
N ASP A 688 6.32 -5.61 10.92
CA ASP A 688 5.79 -5.62 12.28
C ASP A 688 6.42 -6.79 13.05
N ILE A 689 6.96 -6.51 14.23
CA ILE A 689 7.64 -7.48 15.08
C ILE A 689 6.89 -7.59 16.39
N GLU A 690 6.40 -8.78 16.73
CA GLU A 690 5.78 -9.10 18.01
C GLU A 690 6.69 -10.05 18.79
N ILE A 691 7.15 -9.61 19.95
CA ILE A 691 8.00 -10.40 20.84
C ILE A 691 7.18 -10.81 22.04
N ASN A 692 7.12 -12.11 22.32
CA ASN A 692 6.53 -12.64 23.54
C ASN A 692 7.42 -13.76 24.09
N LEU A 693 8.24 -13.44 25.09
CA LEU A 693 9.17 -14.38 25.72
C LEU A 693 8.91 -14.47 27.22
N GLU A 694 8.88 -15.69 27.74
CA GLU A 694 8.80 -16.03 29.15
C GLU A 694 9.92 -17.01 29.52
N GLY A 695 10.25 -17.11 30.81
CA GLY A 695 11.28 -18.04 31.28
C GLY A 695 12.72 -17.53 31.15
N LEU A 696 12.91 -16.22 30.92
CA LEU A 696 14.23 -15.58 30.75
C LEU A 696 15.08 -15.58 32.04
N GLY A 697 14.46 -15.76 33.21
CA GLY A 697 15.16 -15.92 34.48
C GLY A 697 16.01 -14.72 34.94
N GLY A 698 15.89 -13.55 34.29
CA GLY A 698 16.64 -12.33 34.61
C GLY A 698 18.13 -12.38 34.27
N LYS A 699 18.62 -13.44 33.62
CA LYS A 699 20.05 -13.65 33.32
C LYS A 699 20.41 -13.47 31.84
N MET A 700 19.42 -13.15 30.99
CA MET A 700 19.61 -12.96 29.55
C MET A 700 19.92 -11.51 29.22
N SER A 701 20.64 -11.30 28.12
CA SER A 701 21.05 -9.99 27.63
C SER A 701 20.62 -9.78 26.18
N GLY A 702 21.51 -10.07 25.22
CA GLY A 702 21.30 -9.87 23.80
C GLY A 702 20.46 -10.96 23.15
N TYR A 703 19.80 -10.60 22.05
CA TYR A 703 19.11 -11.49 21.13
C TYR A 703 19.28 -10.95 19.72
N HIS A 704 19.66 -11.83 18.80
CA HIS A 704 20.10 -11.47 17.45
C HIS A 704 19.63 -12.50 16.43
N ILE A 705 19.53 -12.09 15.16
CA ILE A 705 19.35 -12.97 14.01
C ILE A 705 20.72 -13.37 13.48
N HIS A 706 20.92 -14.68 13.29
CA HIS A 706 22.13 -15.32 12.81
C HIS A 706 21.99 -15.85 11.38
N MET A 707 23.10 -16.20 10.76
CA MET A 707 23.17 -16.41 9.30
C MET A 707 22.44 -17.66 8.78
N THR A 708 22.20 -18.67 9.61
CA THR A 708 21.76 -19.99 9.15
C THR A 708 20.72 -20.62 10.08
N PRO A 709 19.95 -21.62 9.61
CA PRO A 709 18.93 -22.27 10.44
C PRO A 709 19.57 -23.31 11.38
N VAL A 710 18.87 -23.58 12.48
CA VAL A 710 19.31 -24.50 13.54
C VAL A 710 19.37 -25.95 13.03
N GLU A 711 20.51 -26.62 13.21
CA GLU A 711 20.65 -28.06 12.97
C GLU A 711 20.26 -28.83 14.23
N ILE A 712 19.00 -29.26 14.30
CA ILE A 712 18.40 -29.89 15.50
C ILE A 712 19.07 -31.21 15.94
N ASP A 713 19.82 -31.86 15.05
CA ASP A 713 20.52 -33.13 15.32
C ASP A 713 21.88 -32.94 16.03
N LEU A 714 22.31 -31.71 16.26
CA LEU A 714 23.56 -31.39 16.97
C LEU A 714 23.34 -31.31 18.48
N GLU A 715 24.33 -31.75 19.26
CA GLU A 715 24.32 -31.56 20.74
C GLU A 715 24.42 -30.09 21.14
N PHE A 716 25.16 -29.30 20.36
CA PHE A 716 25.42 -27.88 20.58
C PHE A 716 24.97 -27.04 19.38
N PRO A 717 23.66 -27.00 19.09
CA PRO A 717 23.14 -26.45 17.84
C PRO A 717 23.21 -24.91 17.78
N CYS A 718 23.39 -24.22 18.91
CA CYS A 718 23.41 -22.77 18.95
C CYS A 718 24.81 -22.16 18.80
N GLU A 719 25.86 -23.00 18.79
CA GLU A 719 27.25 -22.55 18.75
C GLU A 719 27.64 -21.78 17.48
N ALA A 720 28.72 -21.00 17.58
CA ALA A 720 29.24 -20.19 16.47
C ALA A 720 29.65 -21.02 15.25
N THR A 721 30.02 -22.28 15.45
CA THR A 721 30.38 -23.21 14.37
C THR A 721 29.19 -23.68 13.53
N SER A 722 27.94 -23.53 14.04
CA SER A 722 26.72 -23.95 13.34
C SER A 722 25.90 -22.77 12.81
N LEU A 723 25.73 -21.73 13.64
CA LEU A 723 24.90 -20.55 13.30
C LEU A 723 25.70 -19.33 12.83
N TYR A 724 27.03 -19.42 12.88
CA TYR A 724 27.95 -18.36 12.45
C TYR A 724 27.67 -17.02 13.16
N ASN A 725 28.02 -15.90 12.51
CA ASN A 725 27.90 -14.55 13.06
C ASN A 725 26.48 -13.99 12.91
N TYR A 726 26.31 -12.73 13.31
CA TYR A 726 25.06 -12.00 13.14
C TYR A 726 24.78 -11.76 11.65
N TRP A 727 23.50 -11.71 11.32
CA TRP A 727 23.06 -11.36 9.98
C TRP A 727 23.38 -9.88 9.67
N ASN A 728 24.41 -9.64 8.85
CA ASN A 728 24.90 -8.30 8.52
C ASN A 728 25.14 -8.12 7.01
N PRO A 729 24.10 -8.21 6.17
CA PRO A 729 24.24 -8.05 4.72
C PRO A 729 24.60 -6.62 4.28
N LEU A 730 24.50 -5.64 5.19
CA LEU A 730 24.86 -4.23 4.93
C LEU A 730 26.32 -3.91 5.29
N GLY A 731 27.07 -4.85 5.85
CA GLY A 731 28.45 -4.63 6.26
C GLY A 731 28.61 -3.54 7.33
N VAL A 732 27.63 -3.38 8.23
CA VAL A 732 27.70 -2.41 9.32
C VAL A 732 28.90 -2.72 10.21
N ASN A 733 29.69 -1.69 10.53
CA ASN A 733 30.89 -1.85 11.34
C ASN A 733 30.55 -1.99 12.82
N SER A 734 30.80 -3.18 13.37
CA SER A 734 30.48 -3.54 14.75
C SER A 734 31.22 -2.73 15.83
N SER A 735 32.24 -1.96 15.44
CA SER A 735 33.04 -1.15 16.37
C SER A 735 32.39 0.21 16.68
N ASN A 736 31.47 0.67 15.84
CA ASN A 736 30.88 2.01 15.88
C ASN A 736 29.33 1.96 15.93
N ILE A 737 28.78 0.99 16.68
CA ILE A 737 27.33 0.84 16.85
C ILE A 737 26.84 1.81 17.95
N PRO A 738 25.73 2.54 17.74
CA PRO A 738 25.11 3.35 18.78
C PRO A 738 24.64 2.54 20.00
N GLY A 739 24.40 3.20 21.14
CA GLY A 739 23.80 2.54 22.30
C GLY A 739 22.42 1.93 21.96
N SER A 740 21.98 0.94 22.72
CA SER A 740 20.70 0.26 22.44
C SER A 740 19.53 1.25 22.42
N LYS A 741 18.69 1.20 21.38
CA LYS A 741 17.56 2.08 21.05
C LYS A 741 17.91 3.51 20.66
N GLU A 742 19.18 3.89 20.67
CA GLU A 742 19.61 5.26 20.41
C GLU A 742 19.70 5.56 18.91
N GLY A 743 20.14 4.60 18.10
CA GLY A 743 20.37 4.76 16.67
C GLY A 743 19.14 4.55 15.77
N THR A 744 19.34 4.78 14.48
CA THR A 744 18.42 4.38 13.40
C THR A 744 18.68 2.95 12.94
N SER A 745 17.70 2.34 12.27
CA SER A 745 17.73 0.91 11.92
C SER A 745 18.92 0.53 11.01
N ASP A 746 19.45 1.46 10.23
CA ASP A 746 20.61 1.30 9.33
C ASP A 746 21.96 1.39 10.03
N GLN A 747 22.00 1.83 11.30
CA GLN A 747 23.24 1.95 12.08
C GLN A 747 23.60 0.69 12.87
N TYR A 748 22.72 -0.32 12.86
CA TYR A 748 22.91 -1.61 13.50
C TYR A 748 23.04 -2.70 12.44
N GLU A 749 23.73 -3.81 12.75
CA GLU A 749 23.60 -5.01 11.93
C GLU A 749 22.11 -5.36 11.78
N MET A 750 21.72 -5.83 10.59
CA MET A 750 20.31 -6.09 10.29
C MET A 750 19.69 -7.06 11.30
N GLY A 751 20.45 -8.06 11.73
CA GLY A 751 20.08 -9.03 12.75
C GLY A 751 20.24 -8.57 14.21
N ASP A 752 20.76 -7.37 14.51
CA ASP A 752 20.90 -6.89 15.88
C ASP A 752 19.57 -6.33 16.43
N LEU A 753 18.70 -7.23 16.89
CA LEU A 753 17.42 -6.87 17.50
C LEU A 753 17.59 -6.18 18.85
N SER A 754 18.68 -6.45 19.58
CA SER A 754 18.94 -5.85 20.89
C SER A 754 19.41 -4.41 20.80
N GLY A 755 20.28 -4.10 19.83
CA GLY A 755 20.66 -2.74 19.50
C GLY A 755 19.46 -1.92 19.07
N LYS A 756 18.61 -2.45 18.17
CA LYS A 756 17.44 -1.73 17.65
C LYS A 756 16.31 -1.55 18.68
N PHE A 757 15.98 -2.61 19.43
CA PHE A 757 14.77 -2.69 20.25
C PHE A 757 15.04 -2.87 21.75
N GLY A 758 16.29 -2.78 22.16
CA GLY A 758 16.76 -2.93 23.53
C GLY A 758 16.89 -4.38 24.00
N THR A 759 17.68 -4.54 25.06
CA THR A 759 18.11 -5.83 25.61
C THR A 759 17.07 -6.49 26.53
N LEU A 760 17.32 -7.78 26.82
CA LEU A 760 16.54 -8.61 27.76
C LEU A 760 17.05 -8.54 29.20
N ASP A 761 17.93 -7.59 29.51
CA ASP A 761 18.58 -7.49 30.83
C ASP A 761 17.55 -7.41 31.97
N ASN A 762 17.76 -8.24 32.99
CA ASN A 762 16.92 -8.32 34.20
C ASN A 762 15.44 -8.65 33.94
N ARG A 763 15.07 -9.14 32.74
CA ARG A 763 13.68 -9.49 32.42
C ARG A 763 13.41 -10.97 32.74
N LYS A 764 12.24 -11.26 33.32
CA LYS A 764 11.69 -12.62 33.45
C LYS A 764 10.71 -12.96 32.32
N LYS A 765 9.96 -11.94 31.89
CA LYS A 765 9.03 -11.94 30.76
C LYS A 765 9.27 -10.68 29.93
N TYR A 766 9.11 -10.78 28.61
CA TYR A 766 9.22 -9.67 27.68
C TYR A 766 8.14 -9.79 26.60
N THR A 767 7.17 -8.89 26.64
CA THR A 767 6.08 -8.81 25.67
C THR A 767 5.98 -7.40 25.11
N THR A 768 6.20 -7.21 23.81
CA THR A 768 6.20 -5.89 23.16
C THR A 768 6.09 -6.03 21.65
N SER A 769 5.72 -4.94 20.98
CA SER A 769 5.67 -4.85 19.53
C SER A 769 6.54 -3.70 19.01
N TYR A 770 7.14 -3.88 17.84
CA TYR A 770 7.99 -2.89 17.17
C TYR A 770 7.74 -2.89 15.66
N ASN A 771 8.17 -1.83 14.98
CA ASN A 771 8.22 -1.76 13.52
C ASN A 771 9.68 -1.60 13.09
N ASP A 772 10.12 -2.35 12.08
CA ASP A 772 11.45 -2.26 11.48
C ASP A 772 11.33 -1.89 9.99
N THR A 773 12.10 -0.88 9.56
CA THR A 773 12.10 -0.40 8.17
C THR A 773 13.10 -1.14 7.27
N LEU A 774 13.94 -2.01 7.82
CA LEU A 774 15.08 -2.68 7.16
C LEU A 774 15.17 -4.18 7.42
N LEU A 775 14.17 -4.81 8.05
CA LEU A 775 14.14 -6.25 8.30
C LEU A 775 13.10 -6.96 7.41
N PRO A 776 13.38 -7.16 6.10
CA PRO A 776 12.38 -7.66 5.18
C PRO A 776 12.12 -9.16 5.33
N LEU A 777 10.93 -9.59 4.93
CA LEU A 777 10.54 -10.98 4.70
C LEU A 777 10.51 -11.34 3.21
N PHE A 778 10.59 -10.35 2.32
CA PHE A 778 10.66 -10.50 0.86
C PHE A 778 12.08 -10.24 0.33
N GLY A 779 12.38 -10.82 -0.82
CA GLY A 779 13.58 -10.52 -1.60
C GLY A 779 14.87 -11.09 -1.01
N PRO A 780 16.03 -10.68 -1.53
CA PRO A 780 17.32 -11.31 -1.25
C PRO A 780 17.79 -11.19 0.21
N ARG A 781 17.25 -10.22 0.97
CA ARG A 781 17.60 -9.97 2.38
C ARG A 781 16.62 -10.62 3.37
N SER A 782 15.68 -11.43 2.88
CA SER A 782 14.67 -12.08 3.70
C SER A 782 15.30 -12.86 4.86
N ILE A 783 14.72 -12.75 6.05
CA ILE A 783 15.17 -13.48 7.24
C ILE A 783 14.63 -14.92 7.33
N PHE A 784 13.91 -15.41 6.31
CA PHE A 784 13.50 -16.81 6.30
C PHE A 784 14.71 -17.75 6.19
N GLY A 785 14.69 -18.84 6.97
CA GLY A 785 15.81 -19.78 7.01
C GLY A 785 17.00 -19.27 7.83
N HIS A 786 16.90 -18.11 8.48
CA HIS A 786 17.86 -17.67 9.50
C HIS A 786 17.47 -18.19 10.88
N SER A 787 18.22 -17.85 11.92
CA SER A 787 17.91 -18.24 13.31
C SER A 787 17.96 -17.06 14.26
N VAL A 788 17.17 -17.10 15.33
CA VAL A 788 17.29 -16.19 16.47
C VAL A 788 18.14 -16.86 17.54
N VAL A 789 19.11 -16.16 18.12
CA VAL A 789 19.91 -16.62 19.26
C VAL A 789 19.71 -15.64 20.42
N ILE A 790 19.49 -16.18 21.63
CA ILE A 790 19.43 -15.43 22.89
C ILE A 790 20.70 -15.70 23.69
N HIS A 791 21.32 -14.64 24.20
CA HIS A 791 22.57 -14.68 24.94
C HIS A 791 22.36 -14.52 26.45
N LYS A 792 23.19 -15.20 27.24
CA LYS A 792 23.34 -14.95 28.68
C LYS A 792 24.14 -13.67 28.87
N LYS A 793 23.82 -12.92 29.92
CA LYS A 793 24.60 -11.75 30.36
C LYS A 793 26.03 -12.14 30.75
N ASP A 794 26.19 -13.33 31.35
CA ASP A 794 27.51 -13.86 31.68
C ASP A 794 28.26 -14.28 30.40
N LYS A 795 29.41 -13.65 30.16
CA LYS A 795 30.34 -13.92 29.04
C LYS A 795 29.72 -13.90 27.64
N ASN A 796 28.52 -13.31 27.47
CA ASN A 796 27.78 -13.29 26.21
C ASN A 796 27.52 -14.70 25.61
N LEU A 797 27.41 -15.71 26.46
CA LEU A 797 27.24 -17.11 26.04
C LEU A 797 25.91 -17.31 25.31
N ARG A 798 25.92 -18.04 24.20
CA ARG A 798 24.70 -18.40 23.47
C ARG A 798 23.91 -19.41 24.30
N TRP A 799 22.72 -19.01 24.75
CA TRP A 799 21.89 -19.82 25.63
C TRP A 799 20.92 -20.69 24.85
N ALA A 800 20.17 -20.05 23.95
CA ALA A 800 19.09 -20.68 23.23
C ALA A 800 19.00 -20.15 21.81
N CYS A 801 18.53 -20.98 20.89
CA CYS A 801 18.34 -20.62 19.50
C CYS A 801 17.06 -21.22 18.93
N SER A 802 16.49 -20.57 17.91
CA SER A 802 15.32 -21.05 17.16
C SER A 802 15.48 -20.69 15.70
N THR A 803 15.14 -21.60 14.80
CA THR A 803 15.00 -21.26 13.36
C THR A 803 13.83 -20.29 13.16
N ILE A 804 13.99 -19.35 12.23
CA ILE A 804 12.93 -18.47 11.75
C ILE A 804 12.19 -19.22 10.63
N GLU A 805 11.06 -19.81 11.00
CA GLU A 805 10.24 -20.61 10.12
C GLU A 805 9.06 -19.83 9.55
N ARG A 806 8.34 -20.42 8.61
CA ARG A 806 7.14 -19.83 8.02
C ARG A 806 5.95 -19.99 8.96
N GLY A 807 5.28 -18.88 9.25
CA GLY A 807 4.00 -18.86 9.94
C GLY A 807 2.85 -18.83 8.95
N TYR A 808 2.12 -19.93 8.81
CA TYR A 808 0.94 -20.01 7.94
C TYR A 808 -0.15 -20.85 8.59
N ALA A 809 -1.40 -20.62 8.18
CA ALA A 809 -2.49 -21.50 8.55
C ALA A 809 -2.55 -22.68 7.55
N PRO A 810 -2.69 -23.94 8.00
CA PRO A 810 -2.89 -25.09 7.09
C PRO A 810 -4.16 -24.96 6.22
N SER A 811 -5.10 -24.10 6.63
CA SER A 811 -6.27 -23.75 5.82
C SER A 811 -5.94 -22.82 4.65
N GLU A 812 -4.80 -22.13 4.67
CA GLU A 812 -4.38 -21.09 3.71
C GLU A 812 -3.34 -21.62 2.72
N ALA A 813 -2.31 -22.32 3.19
CA ALA A 813 -1.17 -22.74 2.38
C ALA A 813 -0.58 -24.08 2.83
N VAL A 814 0.25 -24.67 1.98
CA VAL A 814 1.08 -25.85 2.26
C VAL A 814 2.55 -25.49 2.00
N GLU A 815 3.43 -25.92 2.91
CA GLU A 815 4.87 -25.81 2.71
C GLU A 815 5.40 -27.01 1.93
N LEU A 816 6.12 -26.72 0.85
CA LEU A 816 6.81 -27.68 0.02
C LEU A 816 8.28 -27.65 0.38
N ARG A 817 8.88 -28.83 0.52
CA ARG A 817 10.31 -28.99 0.79
C ARG A 817 10.94 -29.89 -0.27
N ALA A 818 12.10 -29.48 -0.76
CA ALA A 818 12.89 -30.22 -1.73
C ALA A 818 14.36 -30.27 -1.31
N ILE A 819 15.06 -31.32 -1.73
CA ILE A 819 16.48 -31.52 -1.47
C ILE A 819 17.18 -32.01 -2.73
N ALA A 820 18.32 -31.42 -3.02
CA ALA A 820 19.31 -31.95 -3.96
C ALA A 820 20.51 -32.49 -3.18
N SER A 821 20.63 -33.81 -3.14
CA SER A 821 21.60 -34.51 -2.30
C SER A 821 22.85 -34.94 -3.06
N PHE A 822 24.02 -34.47 -2.62
CA PHE A 822 25.31 -34.77 -3.23
C PHE A 822 26.03 -35.92 -2.50
N HIS A 823 25.33 -36.99 -2.10
CA HIS A 823 25.94 -38.06 -1.28
C HIS A 823 26.47 -39.25 -2.08
N HIS A 824 26.64 -39.12 -3.41
CA HIS A 824 27.18 -40.21 -4.20
C HIS A 824 28.61 -40.55 -3.70
N PRO A 825 28.91 -41.81 -3.32
CA PRO A 825 30.20 -42.18 -2.74
C PRO A 825 31.41 -41.87 -3.64
N GLN A 826 31.20 -41.90 -4.95
CA GLN A 826 32.18 -41.56 -5.98
C GLN A 826 31.93 -40.17 -6.60
N GLY A 827 31.07 -39.36 -5.98
CA GLY A 827 30.77 -37.99 -6.43
C GLY A 827 31.92 -37.02 -6.12
N PHE A 828 31.81 -35.80 -6.66
CA PHE A 828 32.84 -34.76 -6.56
C PHE A 828 32.48 -33.60 -5.62
N ALA A 829 31.26 -33.62 -5.08
CA ALA A 829 30.81 -32.76 -4.00
C ALA A 829 30.08 -33.65 -2.97
N TYR A 830 30.03 -33.20 -1.73
CA TYR A 830 29.30 -33.84 -0.64
C TYR A 830 28.44 -32.83 0.11
N GLY A 831 27.21 -33.19 0.45
CA GLY A 831 26.29 -32.34 1.21
C GLY A 831 24.95 -32.19 0.50
N TYR A 832 24.33 -31.00 0.61
CA TYR A 832 22.99 -30.77 0.09
C TYR A 832 22.73 -29.32 -0.35
N VAL A 833 21.70 -29.19 -1.18
CA VAL A 833 20.96 -27.95 -1.41
C VAL A 833 19.50 -28.21 -1.03
N LYS A 834 19.01 -27.59 0.04
CA LYS A 834 17.61 -27.69 0.49
C LYS A 834 16.83 -26.49 0.02
N MET A 835 15.56 -26.69 -0.30
CA MET A 835 14.67 -25.64 -0.80
C MET A 835 13.32 -25.73 -0.11
N SER A 836 12.71 -24.58 0.19
CA SER A 836 11.33 -24.54 0.69
C SER A 836 10.52 -23.38 0.12
N GLN A 837 9.24 -23.63 -0.13
CA GLN A 837 8.31 -22.68 -0.73
C GLN A 837 6.90 -22.90 -0.15
N LEU A 838 6.11 -21.84 0.03
CA LEU A 838 4.68 -21.97 0.28
C LEU A 838 3.90 -21.97 -1.03
N ALA A 839 3.00 -22.94 -1.17
CA ALA A 839 1.97 -22.96 -2.20
C ALA A 839 0.60 -22.66 -1.57
N TYR A 840 -0.08 -21.64 -2.07
CA TYR A 840 -1.40 -21.24 -1.60
C TYR A 840 -2.50 -21.95 -2.40
N LYS A 841 -3.70 -22.05 -1.82
CA LYS A 841 -4.83 -22.75 -2.46
C LYS A 841 -5.30 -22.13 -3.78
N ASP A 842 -4.99 -20.86 -4.03
CA ASP A 842 -5.30 -20.18 -5.30
C ASP A 842 -4.23 -20.41 -6.39
N GLY A 843 -3.21 -21.22 -6.11
CA GLY A 843 -2.10 -21.50 -7.03
C GLY A 843 -0.98 -20.46 -7.01
N SER A 844 -1.11 -19.38 -6.24
CA SER A 844 0.01 -18.47 -6.00
C SER A 844 1.06 -19.13 -5.10
N GLN A 845 2.29 -18.64 -5.18
CA GLN A 845 3.44 -19.23 -4.49
C GLN A 845 4.32 -18.14 -3.89
N SER A 846 4.97 -18.44 -2.76
CA SER A 846 5.99 -17.56 -2.19
C SER A 846 7.32 -17.67 -2.96
N GLU A 847 8.28 -16.83 -2.61
CA GLU A 847 9.68 -17.01 -3.02
C GLU A 847 10.25 -18.32 -2.44
N THR A 848 11.21 -18.91 -3.16
CA THR A 848 11.88 -20.15 -2.78
C THR A 848 13.10 -19.83 -1.92
N VAL A 849 13.11 -20.33 -0.69
CA VAL A 849 14.25 -20.20 0.23
C VAL A 849 15.18 -21.39 0.00
N ILE A 850 16.48 -21.14 -0.15
CA ILE A 850 17.49 -22.13 -0.51
C ILE A 850 18.58 -22.16 0.55
N GLU A 851 18.85 -23.32 1.12
CA GLU A 851 19.98 -23.55 2.02
C GLU A 851 21.03 -24.42 1.33
N VAL A 852 22.28 -23.93 1.26
CA VAL A 852 23.40 -24.63 0.62
C VAL A 852 24.43 -25.04 1.67
N LYS A 853 24.73 -26.35 1.72
CA LYS A 853 25.82 -26.93 2.53
C LYS A 853 26.61 -27.91 1.69
N LEU A 854 27.73 -27.48 1.12
CA LEU A 854 28.54 -28.29 0.21
C LEU A 854 30.01 -28.29 0.63
N ARG A 855 30.62 -29.47 0.57
CA ARG A 855 32.05 -29.72 0.84
C ARG A 855 32.65 -30.64 -0.21
N HIS A 856 33.97 -30.71 -0.27
CA HIS A 856 34.65 -31.72 -1.08
C HIS A 856 34.51 -33.11 -0.43
N PRO A 857 34.44 -34.20 -1.22
CA PRO A 857 34.35 -35.56 -0.70
C PRO A 857 35.60 -35.97 0.08
N GLY A 858 35.42 -36.56 1.27
CA GLY A 858 36.51 -37.05 2.12
C GLY A 858 36.29 -36.66 3.58
N ASN A 859 36.66 -37.54 4.52
CA ASN A 859 36.37 -37.33 5.95
C ASN A 859 37.08 -36.11 6.57
N HIS A 860 38.18 -35.66 5.97
CA HIS A 860 38.98 -34.53 6.44
C HIS A 860 39.34 -33.54 5.31
N ASP A 861 38.63 -33.59 4.18
CA ASP A 861 38.91 -32.65 3.10
C ASP A 861 38.48 -31.24 3.52
N ARG A 862 39.47 -30.35 3.63
CA ARG A 862 39.31 -28.93 3.96
C ARG A 862 39.56 -28.02 2.76
N ASN A 863 39.64 -28.60 1.55
CA ASN A 863 39.78 -27.81 0.34
C ASN A 863 38.61 -26.86 0.19
N ILE A 864 38.92 -25.63 -0.22
CA ILE A 864 37.94 -24.61 -0.54
C ILE A 864 38.11 -24.27 -2.01
N THR A 865 37.02 -24.36 -2.76
CA THR A 865 36.96 -23.89 -4.15
C THR A 865 35.87 -22.84 -4.26
N ARG A 866 36.12 -21.81 -5.07
CA ARG A 866 35.31 -20.59 -5.10
C ARG A 866 34.67 -20.37 -6.47
N ASN A 867 33.64 -19.54 -6.47
CA ASN A 867 33.01 -19.01 -7.69
C ASN A 867 32.47 -20.10 -8.62
N HIS A 868 31.81 -21.10 -8.04
CA HIS A 868 31.11 -22.12 -8.82
C HIS A 868 29.75 -21.58 -9.27
N ASN A 869 29.57 -21.48 -10.58
CA ASN A 869 28.22 -21.31 -11.13
C ASN A 869 27.41 -22.59 -10.89
N TRP A 870 26.11 -22.44 -10.77
CA TRP A 870 25.15 -23.47 -10.44
C TRP A 870 23.77 -23.09 -11.01
N ALA A 871 23.09 -24.08 -11.56
CA ALA A 871 21.83 -23.88 -12.26
C ALA A 871 20.97 -25.15 -12.23
N ILE A 872 19.66 -24.98 -12.44
CA ILE A 872 18.70 -26.07 -12.62
C ILE A 872 18.65 -26.44 -14.10
N TYR A 873 18.81 -27.72 -14.37
CA TYR A 873 18.84 -28.32 -15.70
C TYR A 873 17.57 -29.14 -15.95
N VAL A 874 17.15 -29.26 -17.21
CA VAL A 874 15.82 -29.78 -17.55
C VAL A 874 15.53 -31.22 -17.10
N ASN A 875 16.55 -32.07 -17.13
CA ASN A 875 16.44 -33.52 -16.88
C ASN A 875 17.10 -33.91 -15.55
N PRO A 876 16.67 -35.03 -14.92
CA PRO A 876 17.41 -35.65 -13.84
C PRO A 876 18.75 -36.24 -14.33
N VAL A 877 19.70 -36.37 -13.41
CA VAL A 877 21.01 -37.01 -13.58
C VAL A 877 21.02 -38.39 -12.90
N GLY A 878 21.96 -39.24 -13.31
CA GLY A 878 22.12 -40.59 -12.78
C GLY A 878 23.58 -40.93 -12.54
N VAL A 879 24.04 -42.05 -13.12
CA VAL A 879 25.42 -42.54 -12.98
C VAL A 879 26.47 -41.57 -13.55
N ASP A 880 26.07 -40.66 -14.44
CA ASP A 880 26.93 -39.63 -15.01
C ASP A 880 27.39 -38.58 -13.98
N ALA A 881 26.75 -38.51 -12.81
CA ALA A 881 27.20 -37.67 -11.69
C ALA A 881 28.55 -38.14 -11.08
N ALA A 882 28.92 -39.41 -11.28
CA ALA A 882 30.12 -40.03 -10.71
C ALA A 882 31.29 -40.15 -11.72
N VAL A 883 31.09 -39.71 -12.97
CA VAL A 883 32.08 -39.87 -14.04
C VAL A 883 33.28 -38.96 -13.81
N LYS A 884 34.50 -39.52 -13.87
CA LYS A 884 35.74 -38.76 -13.64
C LYS A 884 36.02 -37.73 -14.73
N VAL A 885 35.72 -38.03 -15.99
CA VAL A 885 35.94 -37.13 -17.12
C VAL A 885 34.91 -36.00 -17.09
N LYS A 886 35.37 -34.74 -16.93
CA LYS A 886 34.51 -33.57 -16.74
C LYS A 886 33.54 -33.36 -17.91
N ASP A 887 33.98 -33.58 -19.15
CA ASP A 887 33.18 -33.32 -20.36
C ASP A 887 31.97 -34.25 -20.51
N THR A 888 31.98 -35.41 -19.84
CA THR A 888 30.89 -36.40 -19.87
C THR A 888 30.13 -36.49 -18.55
N ARG A 889 30.59 -35.76 -17.53
CA ARG A 889 29.96 -35.71 -16.22
C ARG A 889 28.70 -34.85 -16.27
N CYS A 890 27.63 -35.30 -15.61
CA CYS A 890 26.37 -34.55 -15.49
C CYS A 890 25.72 -34.17 -16.83
N VAL A 891 26.10 -34.82 -17.94
CA VAL A 891 25.58 -34.51 -19.28
C VAL A 891 24.10 -34.85 -19.41
N ALA A 892 23.61 -35.86 -18.67
CA ALA A 892 22.21 -36.29 -18.70
C ALA A 892 21.24 -35.16 -18.33
N GLY A 893 21.67 -34.19 -17.51
CA GLY A 893 20.88 -33.02 -17.14
C GLY A 893 20.41 -32.17 -18.34
N GLY A 894 21.09 -32.27 -19.50
CA GLY A 894 20.72 -31.55 -20.72
C GLY A 894 21.17 -30.10 -20.70
N TYR A 895 20.22 -29.16 -20.77
CA TYR A 895 20.43 -27.71 -20.82
C TYR A 895 19.74 -26.98 -19.64
N THR A 896 20.14 -25.74 -19.41
CA THR A 896 19.55 -24.88 -18.38
C THR A 896 18.05 -24.71 -18.60
N TRP A 897 17.26 -24.85 -17.53
CA TRP A 897 15.81 -24.87 -17.62
C TRP A 897 15.22 -23.50 -17.97
N ASN A 898 14.62 -23.36 -19.16
CA ASN A 898 14.00 -22.13 -19.65
C ASN A 898 12.54 -22.33 -20.10
N PRO A 899 11.59 -22.52 -19.16
CA PRO A 899 10.19 -22.81 -19.48
C PRO A 899 9.40 -21.58 -19.99
N TYR A 900 9.93 -20.37 -19.82
CA TYR A 900 9.26 -19.12 -20.22
C TYR A 900 9.84 -18.50 -21.50
N PHE A 901 10.67 -19.27 -22.22
CA PHE A 901 11.19 -18.86 -23.53
C PHE A 901 11.91 -17.50 -23.49
N THR A 902 12.59 -17.23 -22.38
CA THR A 902 13.45 -16.06 -22.24
C THR A 902 14.45 -16.06 -23.40
N GLN A 903 14.48 -14.97 -24.17
CA GLN A 903 15.33 -14.79 -25.35
C GLN A 903 15.09 -15.81 -26.49
N LEU A 904 13.83 -16.18 -26.73
CA LEU A 904 13.46 -17.12 -27.79
C LEU A 904 13.87 -16.68 -29.21
N ALA A 905 13.79 -15.39 -29.52
CA ALA A 905 14.01 -14.86 -30.87
C ALA A 905 15.49 -14.70 -31.22
N ASP A 906 16.38 -14.64 -30.22
CA ASP A 906 17.83 -14.52 -30.43
C ASP A 906 18.63 -15.38 -29.42
N PRO A 907 18.45 -16.72 -29.42
CA PRO A 907 18.92 -17.59 -28.35
C PRO A 907 20.45 -17.72 -28.27
N LEU A 908 21.18 -17.33 -29.33
CA LEU A 908 22.65 -17.43 -29.41
C LEU A 908 23.37 -16.17 -28.91
N ASN A 909 22.64 -15.08 -28.65
CA ASN A 909 23.22 -13.82 -28.22
C ASN A 909 23.45 -13.79 -26.71
N GLU A 910 24.48 -14.48 -26.25
CA GLU A 910 24.82 -14.56 -24.82
C GLU A 910 25.14 -13.19 -24.20
N ASP A 911 25.71 -12.26 -24.98
CA ASP A 911 26.07 -10.93 -24.50
C ASP A 911 24.83 -10.12 -24.12
N LEU A 912 23.78 -10.15 -24.95
CA LEU A 912 22.49 -9.54 -24.63
C LEU A 912 21.88 -10.21 -23.39
N TYR A 913 21.89 -11.55 -23.33
CA TYR A 913 21.34 -12.28 -22.19
C TYR A 913 22.01 -11.84 -20.88
N ARG A 914 23.34 -11.74 -20.84
CA ARG A 914 24.11 -11.33 -19.64
C ARG A 914 23.87 -9.87 -19.25
N GLN A 915 23.56 -8.99 -20.19
CA GLN A 915 23.22 -7.59 -19.90
C GLN A 915 21.81 -7.45 -19.30
N GLU A 916 20.88 -8.29 -19.77
CA GLU A 916 19.46 -8.19 -19.46
C GLU A 916 19.04 -9.05 -18.25
N CYS A 917 19.68 -10.20 -18.03
CA CYS A 917 19.46 -11.04 -16.86
C CYS A 917 20.30 -10.56 -15.66
N GLY A 918 19.69 -10.47 -14.48
CA GLY A 918 20.40 -10.17 -13.24
C GLY A 918 19.49 -10.22 -12.00
N PRO A 919 20.08 -10.06 -10.79
CA PRO A 919 19.33 -9.92 -9.52
C PRO A 919 18.31 -8.79 -9.52
N ASP A 920 18.56 -7.72 -10.28
CA ASP A 920 17.72 -6.53 -10.38
C ASP A 920 16.50 -6.70 -11.31
N LEU A 921 16.55 -7.67 -12.22
CA LEU A 921 15.41 -8.09 -13.04
C LEU A 921 15.42 -9.62 -13.22
N PRO A 922 15.10 -10.38 -12.16
CA PRO A 922 15.26 -11.84 -12.15
C PRO A 922 14.34 -12.55 -13.15
N LEU A 923 13.22 -11.93 -13.52
CA LEU A 923 12.27 -12.44 -14.52
C LEU A 923 12.86 -12.45 -15.94
N ARG A 924 13.91 -11.64 -16.21
CA ARG A 924 14.60 -11.61 -17.51
C ARG A 924 15.67 -12.71 -17.65
N CYS A 925 15.86 -13.51 -16.62
CA CYS A 925 16.73 -14.69 -16.60
C CYS A 925 15.99 -15.96 -17.02
N GLN A 926 16.72 -16.95 -17.51
CA GLN A 926 16.22 -18.33 -17.58
C GLN A 926 15.91 -18.81 -16.16
N VAL A 927 14.78 -19.51 -15.97
CA VAL A 927 14.33 -19.95 -14.64
C VAL A 927 15.39 -20.79 -13.93
N GLY A 928 16.09 -21.66 -14.65
CA GLY A 928 17.14 -22.49 -14.09
C GLY A 928 18.45 -21.78 -13.81
N ASP A 929 18.69 -20.59 -14.36
CA ASP A 929 19.94 -19.85 -14.15
C ASP A 929 19.96 -19.11 -12.81
N ILE A 930 20.20 -19.87 -11.74
CA ILE A 930 20.21 -19.37 -10.37
C ILE A 930 21.43 -18.48 -10.12
N SER A 931 22.59 -18.81 -10.71
CA SER A 931 23.83 -18.04 -10.50
C SER A 931 23.73 -16.61 -10.95
N SER A 932 23.12 -16.35 -12.11
CA SER A 932 22.95 -14.99 -12.58
C SER A 932 22.03 -14.14 -11.70
N ARG A 933 21.18 -14.77 -10.87
CA ARG A 933 20.28 -14.08 -9.93
C ARG A 933 20.85 -13.97 -8.51
N LEU A 934 21.46 -15.04 -7.99
CA LEU A 934 21.87 -15.13 -6.58
C LEU A 934 23.39 -15.08 -6.38
N GLY A 935 24.15 -15.09 -7.47
CA GLY A 935 25.60 -15.22 -7.47
C GLY A 935 26.08 -16.68 -7.40
N PRO A 936 27.39 -16.89 -7.58
CA PRO A 936 28.00 -18.21 -7.48
C PRO A 936 28.09 -18.70 -6.03
N ILE A 937 28.32 -20.00 -5.87
CA ILE A 937 28.54 -20.66 -4.58
C ILE A 937 29.99 -21.06 -4.40
N ASN A 938 30.38 -21.24 -3.14
CA ASN A 938 31.68 -21.79 -2.76
C ASN A 938 31.47 -23.19 -2.16
N ILE A 939 32.44 -24.08 -2.36
CA ILE A 939 32.43 -25.43 -1.81
C ILE A 939 33.51 -25.52 -0.73
N GLY A 940 33.17 -26.10 0.42
CA GLY A 940 34.06 -26.21 1.59
C GLY A 940 33.98 -25.02 2.55
N THR A 941 33.02 -24.10 2.35
CA THR A 941 32.79 -22.94 3.22
C THR A 941 31.58 -23.13 4.14
N GLU A 942 31.27 -22.09 4.92
CA GLU A 942 30.07 -21.98 5.75
C GLU A 942 28.78 -22.18 4.95
N ARG A 943 27.71 -22.63 5.64
CA ARG A 943 26.37 -22.75 5.03
C ARG A 943 25.85 -21.38 4.63
N ARG A 944 25.10 -21.31 3.54
CA ARG A 944 24.48 -20.07 3.06
C ARG A 944 23.00 -20.25 2.82
N VAL A 945 22.24 -19.19 3.08
CA VAL A 945 20.81 -19.10 2.81
C VAL A 945 20.59 -18.06 1.72
N PHE A 946 19.74 -18.39 0.74
CA PHE A 946 19.35 -17.51 -0.36
C PHE A 946 17.83 -17.50 -0.51
N THR A 947 17.29 -16.47 -1.15
CA THR A 947 15.88 -16.39 -1.54
C THR A 947 15.78 -16.09 -3.03
N ASP A 948 15.07 -16.94 -3.79
CA ASP A 948 14.87 -16.79 -5.23
C ASP A 948 13.39 -16.50 -5.56
N PRO A 949 13.09 -15.41 -6.29
CA PRO A 949 11.71 -15.05 -6.63
C PRO A 949 11.17 -15.71 -7.90
N ASN A 950 12.00 -16.44 -8.66
CA ASN A 950 11.67 -16.81 -10.03
C ASN A 950 11.22 -18.26 -10.18
N PHE A 951 11.94 -19.22 -9.58
CA PHE A 951 11.65 -20.64 -9.81
C PHE A 951 10.69 -21.27 -8.78
N PRO A 952 9.65 -21.98 -9.27
CA PRO A 952 8.66 -22.65 -8.43
C PRO A 952 9.02 -24.11 -8.08
N LEU A 953 8.51 -24.61 -6.95
CA LEU A 953 8.59 -26.02 -6.53
C LEU A 953 7.32 -26.83 -6.84
N ASP A 954 6.23 -26.18 -7.24
CA ASP A 954 4.95 -26.82 -7.57
C ASP A 954 4.30 -26.20 -8.81
N GLY A 955 3.26 -26.85 -9.32
CA GLY A 955 2.50 -26.44 -10.49
C GLY A 955 3.02 -27.04 -11.80
N PRO A 956 2.46 -26.62 -12.94
CA PRO A 956 2.79 -27.19 -14.26
C PRO A 956 4.23 -26.88 -14.71
N VAL A 957 4.82 -25.85 -14.13
CA VAL A 957 6.24 -25.50 -14.27
C VAL A 957 6.80 -25.67 -12.88
N SER A 958 7.63 -26.69 -12.65
CA SER A 958 8.22 -26.98 -11.33
C SER A 958 9.68 -27.43 -11.47
N ALA A 959 10.51 -27.04 -10.50
CA ALA A 959 11.89 -27.52 -10.35
C ALA A 959 11.96 -28.97 -9.83
N MET A 960 10.88 -29.51 -9.27
CA MET A 960 10.84 -30.87 -8.76
C MET A 960 11.09 -31.90 -9.89
N GLY A 961 11.93 -32.90 -9.64
CA GLY A 961 12.31 -33.93 -10.63
C GLY A 961 13.35 -33.48 -11.66
N LYS A 962 13.88 -32.26 -11.53
CA LYS A 962 15.00 -31.74 -12.33
C LYS A 962 16.33 -32.00 -11.63
N SER A 963 17.44 -31.54 -12.21
CA SER A 963 18.76 -31.61 -11.56
C SER A 963 19.35 -30.23 -11.30
N ILE A 964 20.14 -30.11 -10.23
CA ILE A 964 21.09 -29.01 -10.06
C ILE A 964 22.43 -29.47 -10.61
N VAL A 965 23.04 -28.63 -11.45
CA VAL A 965 24.40 -28.80 -11.95
C VAL A 965 25.26 -27.66 -11.41
N ILE A 966 26.38 -28.01 -10.81
CA ILE A 966 27.43 -27.12 -10.32
C ILE A 966 28.56 -27.15 -11.34
N MET A 967 28.98 -25.99 -11.80
CA MET A 967 30.08 -25.77 -12.74
C MET A 967 31.43 -25.74 -12.01
N ASP A 968 32.53 -25.71 -12.77
CA ASP A 968 33.88 -25.71 -12.23
C ASP A 968 34.20 -24.42 -11.46
N ARG A 969 35.28 -24.47 -10.66
CA ARG A 969 35.74 -23.31 -9.88
C ARG A 969 36.10 -22.14 -10.80
N ASP A 970 36.13 -20.93 -10.23
CA ASP A 970 36.57 -19.72 -10.90
C ASP A 970 35.82 -19.44 -12.21
N PHE A 971 34.50 -19.67 -12.19
CA PHE A 971 33.59 -19.51 -13.34
C PHE A 971 33.90 -20.43 -14.53
N GLY A 972 34.59 -21.56 -14.31
CA GLY A 972 34.86 -22.53 -15.37
C GLY A 972 33.58 -23.16 -15.93
N SER A 973 33.55 -23.40 -17.24
CA SER A 973 32.35 -23.88 -17.97
C SER A 973 32.05 -25.37 -17.82
N ASN A 974 33.01 -26.16 -17.33
CA ASN A 974 32.88 -27.60 -17.19
C ASN A 974 31.93 -27.97 -16.04
N ARG A 975 31.19 -29.07 -16.18
CA ARG A 975 30.29 -29.57 -15.13
C ARG A 975 31.11 -30.26 -14.03
N PHE A 976 31.04 -29.72 -12.81
CA PHE A 976 31.79 -30.22 -11.65
C PHE A 976 31.02 -31.29 -10.88
N ALA A 977 29.76 -31.04 -10.53
CA ALA A 977 28.93 -31.97 -9.77
C ALA A 977 27.45 -31.76 -10.08
N CYS A 978 26.61 -32.76 -9.82
CA CYS A 978 25.17 -32.62 -10.00
C CYS A 978 24.40 -33.53 -9.05
N ALA A 979 23.13 -33.17 -8.81
CA ALA A 979 22.19 -33.94 -8.00
C ALA A 979 20.75 -33.68 -8.46
N ASN A 980 19.85 -34.65 -8.25
CA ASN A 980 18.42 -34.49 -8.53
C ASN A 980 17.72 -33.70 -7.44
N ILE A 981 16.74 -32.89 -7.82
CA ILE A 981 15.84 -32.18 -6.91
C ILE A 981 14.67 -33.10 -6.61
N GLU A 982 14.62 -33.61 -5.38
CA GLU A 982 13.65 -34.58 -4.92
C GLU A 982 12.86 -34.03 -3.72
N PRO A 983 11.65 -34.53 -3.44
CA PRO A 983 10.91 -34.12 -2.24
C PRO A 983 11.73 -34.43 -0.98
N ASP A 984 11.90 -33.44 -0.10
CA ASP A 984 12.53 -33.64 1.22
C ASP A 984 11.48 -34.23 2.15
N ASN A 985 11.18 -35.51 1.96
CA ASN A 985 10.31 -36.25 2.85
C ASN A 985 11.09 -36.47 4.13
N ASP A 986 10.76 -35.73 5.20
CA ASP A 986 11.17 -36.09 6.55
C ASP A 986 10.84 -37.56 6.74
N ILE A 987 11.87 -38.39 6.79
CA ILE A 987 11.72 -39.82 7.02
C ILE A 987 11.26 -39.97 8.47
N VAL A 988 9.96 -39.79 8.73
CA VAL A 988 9.29 -40.32 9.91
C VAL A 988 9.15 -41.82 9.68
N LYS A 989 10.30 -42.52 9.67
CA LYS A 989 10.29 -43.96 9.87
C LYS A 989 9.95 -44.16 11.33
N TYR A 990 8.86 -44.87 11.60
CA TYR A 990 8.47 -45.42 12.91
C TYR A 990 9.53 -46.36 13.55
N ALA A 991 10.79 -46.26 13.16
CA ALA A 991 11.89 -46.89 13.87
C ALA A 991 12.43 -45.87 14.88
N ASN A 992 12.20 -46.09 16.17
CA ASN A 992 12.92 -45.44 17.26
C ASN A 992 14.41 -45.85 17.18
N ILE A 993 15.16 -45.28 16.25
CA ILE A 993 16.61 -45.37 16.21
C ILE A 993 17.10 -44.18 17.03
N ARG A 994 17.47 -44.45 18.28
CA ARG A 994 18.15 -43.48 19.14
C ARG A 994 19.54 -43.21 18.53
N LYS A 995 19.63 -42.27 17.58
CA LYS A 995 20.91 -41.78 17.09
C LYS A 995 21.51 -40.89 18.19
N PRO A 996 22.74 -41.15 18.64
CA PRO A 996 23.42 -40.21 19.53
C PRO A 996 23.57 -38.86 18.80
N PRO A 997 23.42 -37.74 19.53
CA PRO A 997 23.56 -36.40 18.96
C PRO A 997 24.94 -36.24 18.34
N ARG A 998 25.00 -35.53 17.21
CA ARG A 998 26.25 -35.37 16.43
C ARG A 998 27.07 -34.21 17.00
N PHE A 999 28.38 -34.41 17.09
CA PHE A 999 29.34 -33.34 17.35
C PHE A 999 29.78 -32.73 16.02
N VAL A 1000 30.07 -31.42 16.02
CA VAL A 1000 30.72 -30.76 14.88
C VAL A 1000 32.18 -31.21 14.86
N VAL A 1001 32.63 -31.77 13.73
CA VAL A 1001 34.02 -32.21 13.49
C VAL A 1001 34.76 -31.19 12.64
#